data_AF-A0A5J5U2B9-F1
#
_entry.id   AF-A0A5J5U2B9-F1
#
_cell.length_a   1.000
_cell.length_b   1.000
_cell.length_c   1.000
_cell.angle_alpha   90.00
_cell.angle_beta   90.00
_cell.angle_gamma   90.00
#
_symmetry.space_group_name_H-M   'P 1'
#
loop_
_entity.id
_entity.type
_entity.pdbx_description
1 polymer ?
#
loop_
_entity_poly.entity_id
_entity_poly.type
_entity_poly.pdbx_seq_one_letter_code
_entity_poly.pdbx_strand_id
1 'polypeptide(L)'
;MEQEEYEKEAIDWSYIEFVDNQDILDLIEKKPGGIIALLDEACMFPRSTHETFAQKLYQTFKDHKRFSKPKLSRTDFTIYHYAGDVTYQTELFLDKNKDYVVPEHQALLAASKCSFVSSLFPPLPEESSKSSKFSSIGSGFKLQLQSLLETLSSTEPHYVRCVKPNNALKPAIFENNNVLQQLRCGGVMEAIRISCAGFPSRKLFHEFIDRFVILAPEVRNKSGKKDDIAACKKILEKSNLTGYQIGKTKVFLRAGQMAELDGLRGEILGRSGTKIQRRACTYMCRKKFVLLKSSATQIQAFCRGQMTRHLHEGMRREAASLKIQKYARRFLKRKAYNNLRFSAISIQASLRAISAHNELRSRKRTVAATVIQTHCRRKLANLRYRRLKEAALIIQCAVRGSNAFGELVKLRMAAKETGALQDAKDKLEKQVKELTSSLQLEKKLRAELEESKNQEIARLQSALEMTQLELKETKEMQNKEGQTAKNIAVTQEVPVTNDVLVKKPAAENEGLKETKELPLKESAAASSTSEQVPTTQGIPVTSDELTKKLTAENERLKALVSSLEQKIEETEKKYEETSKHAMEAESKIIELKTAMQRLEEKILDIETEDQILRQQALLSASNSKTSETAATSAPLENDQQAQMSPGSSKKSLGREDSKTSSQNGRQQENVDTLLKCVSQNLGFSQEKPVAAFTIYKCLLHWKSFEAEKTSVFDRLIEMIGSALEDQDNNDHMAYWLSNTCALLFLLQRSLKSSGSSADRPAATSIFSRMTQSFRSSSANLPVGVVQLVEAKYPALLFKQQLTAYVEKIFGIIRDKLKKELSRHVSSCIQVPRTSEESKDDTSPASHWQSIIECLNQFLSTLKDNFVPPILVQKIFTQNFAYMNVQIFNSLLQHKECSTFSNGEYVKSGLDSLEKWCTEAKEEYAGSAWDELKHTRQAVGFLVMPEKSKISYDEITNDLCTVLSVQQFYKLCTLYSDGNNNESVSADVMSSMKLLMTDDSEDDSSSFLLDEDSSIPFLVEDITDSMKVQDFADVKPSAELTENPDFQFLQE
;
A
#
# COMPACT_ATOMS: atom_id res chain seq x y z
N MET A 1 34.79 26.23 -61.62
CA MET A 1 34.56 25.26 -60.53
C MET A 1 34.01 23.91 -61.00
N GLU A 2 32.72 23.75 -61.35
CA GLU A 2 32.18 22.42 -61.73
C GLU A 2 32.92 21.79 -62.92
N GLN A 3 33.17 22.56 -63.98
CA GLN A 3 33.87 22.10 -65.19
C GLN A 3 35.30 21.60 -64.89
N GLU A 4 36.05 22.34 -64.08
CA GLU A 4 37.41 21.97 -63.66
C GLU A 4 37.45 20.66 -62.85
N GLU A 5 36.44 20.39 -62.02
CA GLU A 5 36.32 19.11 -61.32
C GLU A 5 35.96 17.97 -62.29
N TYR A 6 35.07 18.19 -63.27
CA TYR A 6 34.75 17.17 -64.28
C TYR A 6 35.97 16.85 -65.17
N GLU A 7 36.75 17.86 -65.59
CA GLU A 7 38.01 17.67 -66.32
C GLU A 7 39.07 16.94 -65.48
N LYS A 8 39.24 17.36 -64.22
CA LYS A 8 40.15 16.74 -63.25
C LYS A 8 39.81 15.28 -62.99
N GLU A 9 38.53 14.92 -62.90
CA GLU A 9 38.06 13.55 -62.74
C GLU A 9 37.90 12.77 -64.07
N ALA A 10 38.08 13.42 -65.23
CA ALA A 10 37.86 12.88 -66.58
C ALA A 10 36.44 12.31 -66.80
N ILE A 11 35.44 13.06 -66.37
CA ILE A 11 34.02 12.82 -66.63
C ILE A 11 33.66 13.34 -68.03
N ASP A 12 32.80 12.62 -68.76
CA ASP A 12 32.25 13.07 -70.03
C ASP A 12 31.11 14.08 -69.76
N TRP A 13 31.34 15.35 -70.08
CA TRP A 13 30.39 16.45 -69.82
C TRP A 13 30.17 17.32 -71.06
N SER A 14 28.89 17.60 -71.35
CA SER A 14 28.47 18.58 -72.35
C SER A 14 28.37 19.98 -71.73
N TYR A 15 28.72 21.01 -72.49
CA TYR A 15 28.53 22.41 -72.07
C TYR A 15 27.06 22.67 -71.70
N ILE A 16 26.82 23.13 -70.47
CA ILE A 16 25.47 23.45 -69.98
C ILE A 16 25.12 24.86 -70.47
N GLU A 17 24.12 24.95 -71.35
CA GLU A 17 23.60 26.21 -71.87
C GLU A 17 22.98 27.04 -70.72
N PHE A 18 23.63 28.17 -70.41
CA PHE A 18 23.18 29.12 -69.40
C PHE A 18 22.44 30.29 -70.05
N VAL A 19 21.45 30.86 -69.35
CA VAL A 19 20.72 32.03 -69.83
C VAL A 19 21.52 33.28 -69.52
N ASP A 20 22.31 33.75 -70.48
CA ASP A 20 22.98 35.04 -70.41
C ASP A 20 21.95 36.19 -70.29
N ASN A 21 22.26 37.17 -69.44
CA ASN A 21 21.45 38.36 -69.17
C ASN A 21 22.05 39.65 -69.77
N GLN A 22 23.12 39.54 -70.56
CA GLN A 22 23.74 40.66 -71.27
C GLN A 22 22.73 41.42 -72.16
N ASP A 23 21.67 40.75 -72.66
CA ASP A 23 20.62 41.38 -73.46
C ASP A 23 19.77 42.42 -72.67
N ILE A 24 19.66 42.25 -71.35
CA ILE A 24 19.01 43.22 -70.45
C ILE A 24 20.01 44.32 -70.04
N LEU A 25 21.29 43.98 -69.86
CA LEU A 25 22.33 44.97 -69.54
C LEU A 25 22.53 45.96 -70.70
N ASP A 26 22.62 45.46 -71.93
CA ASP A 26 22.67 46.29 -73.15
C ASP A 26 21.46 47.23 -73.27
N LEU A 27 20.24 46.73 -72.99
CA LEU A 27 19.02 47.55 -73.02
C LEU A 27 19.12 48.78 -72.08
N ILE A 28 19.68 48.60 -70.89
CA ILE A 28 19.77 49.64 -69.86
C ILE A 28 20.95 50.59 -70.14
N GLU A 29 22.12 50.03 -70.44
CA GLU A 29 23.42 50.71 -70.28
C GLU A 29 24.17 51.06 -71.57
N LYS A 30 23.76 50.52 -72.73
CA LYS A 30 24.48 50.69 -74.00
C LYS A 30 24.54 52.15 -74.44
N LYS A 31 25.68 52.57 -74.99
CA LYS A 31 25.91 53.96 -75.42
C LYS A 31 26.45 53.99 -76.86
N PRO A 32 25.77 54.66 -77.81
CA PRO A 32 24.45 55.29 -77.70
C PRO A 32 23.30 54.26 -77.61
N GLY A 33 22.11 54.72 -77.24
CA GLY A 33 20.85 54.01 -77.49
C GLY A 33 20.24 53.18 -76.35
N GLY A 34 20.92 52.95 -75.23
CA GLY A 34 20.36 52.33 -74.03
C GLY A 34 19.49 53.30 -73.20
N ILE A 35 18.65 52.79 -72.30
CA ILE A 35 17.67 53.58 -71.53
C ILE A 35 18.32 54.74 -70.76
N ILE A 36 19.47 54.54 -70.11
CA ILE A 36 20.17 55.62 -69.38
C ILE A 36 20.68 56.70 -70.34
N ALA A 37 21.23 56.31 -71.50
CA ALA A 37 21.71 57.27 -72.50
C ALA A 37 20.55 58.10 -73.10
N LEU A 38 19.40 57.47 -73.34
CA LEU A 38 18.19 58.15 -73.83
C LEU A 38 17.59 59.11 -72.79
N LEU A 39 17.73 58.80 -71.49
CA LEU A 39 17.31 59.65 -70.38
C LEU A 39 18.25 60.85 -70.21
N ASP A 40 19.57 60.63 -70.28
CA ASP A 40 20.57 61.72 -70.25
C ASP A 40 20.37 62.69 -71.42
N GLU A 41 20.12 62.17 -72.63
CA GLU A 41 19.73 62.98 -73.79
C GLU A 41 18.45 63.78 -73.51
N ALA A 42 17.41 63.16 -72.94
CA ALA A 42 16.15 63.85 -72.62
C ALA A 42 16.35 64.96 -71.58
N CYS A 43 17.18 64.75 -70.56
CA CYS A 43 17.45 65.77 -69.54
C CYS A 43 18.22 66.99 -70.09
N MET A 44 19.00 66.84 -71.16
CA MET A 44 19.68 67.96 -71.83
C MET A 44 18.76 68.85 -72.69
N PHE A 45 17.54 68.40 -73.05
CA PHE A 45 16.61 69.17 -73.87
C PHE A 45 15.61 69.96 -72.99
N PRO A 46 15.63 71.32 -72.97
CA PRO A 46 14.79 72.12 -72.06
C PRO A 46 13.27 72.05 -72.27
N ARG A 47 12.79 71.29 -73.27
CA ARG A 47 11.37 71.04 -73.55
C ARG A 47 10.97 69.57 -73.44
N SER A 48 11.88 68.68 -73.04
CA SER A 48 11.55 67.28 -72.83
C SER A 48 10.80 67.08 -71.51
N THR A 49 9.66 66.41 -71.61
CA THR A 49 8.85 65.94 -70.47
C THR A 49 8.93 64.41 -70.37
N HIS A 50 8.44 63.84 -69.26
CA HIS A 50 8.44 62.40 -69.05
C HIS A 50 7.64 61.64 -70.13
N GLU A 51 6.55 62.21 -70.65
CA GLU A 51 5.77 61.62 -71.74
C GLU A 51 6.56 61.60 -73.06
N THR A 52 7.35 62.64 -73.34
CA THR A 52 8.23 62.65 -74.54
C THR A 52 9.35 61.63 -74.42
N PHE A 53 9.89 61.43 -73.22
CA PHE A 53 10.87 60.37 -72.94
C PHE A 53 10.25 58.98 -73.08
N ALA A 54 9.07 58.74 -72.50
CA ALA A 54 8.33 57.49 -72.67
C ALA A 54 8.04 57.16 -74.14
N GLN A 55 7.61 58.16 -74.93
CA GLN A 55 7.41 58.01 -76.37
C GLN A 55 8.70 57.66 -77.11
N LYS A 56 9.84 58.27 -76.75
CA LYS A 56 11.15 57.94 -77.30
C LYS A 56 11.54 56.48 -76.99
N LEU A 57 11.35 56.02 -75.75
CA LEU A 57 11.57 54.61 -75.37
C LEU A 57 10.70 53.66 -76.21
N TYR A 58 9.39 53.93 -76.35
CA TYR A 58 8.49 53.10 -77.15
C TYR A 58 8.86 53.05 -78.63
N GLN A 59 9.47 54.11 -79.17
CA GLN A 59 9.94 54.16 -80.56
C GLN A 59 11.27 53.39 -80.73
N THR A 60 12.22 53.54 -79.80
CA THR A 60 13.54 52.90 -79.88
C THR A 60 13.49 51.39 -79.60
N PHE A 61 12.66 50.94 -78.65
CA PHE A 61 12.67 49.56 -78.15
C PHE A 61 11.42 48.74 -78.54
N LYS A 62 10.63 49.21 -79.51
CA LYS A 62 9.34 48.60 -79.93
C LYS A 62 9.39 47.09 -80.13
N ASP A 63 10.47 46.61 -80.74
CA ASP A 63 10.63 45.21 -81.16
C ASP A 63 11.67 44.45 -80.28
N HIS A 64 12.06 45.03 -79.13
CA HIS A 64 13.06 44.46 -78.23
C HIS A 64 12.43 43.47 -77.23
N LYS A 65 12.88 42.20 -77.24
CA LYS A 65 12.30 41.08 -76.47
C LYS A 65 12.15 41.31 -74.95
N ARG A 66 12.94 42.21 -74.36
CA ARG A 66 12.96 42.51 -72.91
C ARG A 66 12.23 43.80 -72.51
N PHE A 67 11.64 44.51 -73.47
CA PHE A 67 10.96 45.79 -73.25
C PHE A 67 9.49 45.69 -73.68
N SER A 68 8.59 46.29 -72.93
CA SER A 68 7.15 46.24 -73.21
C SER A 68 6.43 47.52 -72.78
N LYS A 69 5.31 47.82 -73.46
CA LYS A 69 4.42 48.93 -73.10
C LYS A 69 3.17 48.39 -72.37
N PRO A 70 2.91 48.82 -71.13
CA PRO A 70 1.66 48.54 -70.43
C PRO A 70 0.43 48.98 -71.23
N LYS A 71 -0.61 48.13 -71.29
CA LYS A 71 -1.82 48.38 -72.11
C LYS A 71 -2.66 49.58 -71.64
N LEU A 72 -2.62 49.89 -70.35
CA LEU A 72 -3.46 50.91 -69.72
C LEU A 72 -2.74 52.25 -69.50
N SER A 73 -1.40 52.23 -69.37
CA SER A 73 -0.62 53.45 -69.15
C SER A 73 -0.16 54.08 -70.46
N ARG A 74 -0.07 55.42 -70.46
CA ARG A 74 0.43 56.19 -71.60
C ARG A 74 1.93 56.51 -71.51
N THR A 75 2.49 56.39 -70.30
CA THR A 75 3.79 56.94 -69.87
C THR A 75 4.75 55.88 -69.33
N ASP A 76 4.24 54.76 -68.83
CA ASP A 76 5.05 53.78 -68.10
C ASP A 76 5.66 52.75 -69.07
N PHE A 77 6.73 52.07 -68.67
CA PHE A 77 7.35 51.00 -69.45
C PHE A 77 7.70 49.81 -68.57
N THR A 78 7.67 48.61 -69.14
CA THR A 78 8.02 47.36 -68.44
C THR A 78 9.34 46.82 -68.98
N ILE A 79 10.27 46.48 -68.09
CA ILE A 79 11.46 45.68 -68.41
C ILE A 79 11.26 44.27 -67.86
N TYR A 80 11.57 43.27 -68.68
CA TYR A 80 11.59 41.86 -68.29
C TYR A 80 12.98 41.50 -67.74
N HIS A 81 13.22 41.79 -66.46
CA HIS A 81 14.49 41.50 -65.80
C HIS A 81 14.65 39.99 -65.55
N TYR A 82 15.88 39.57 -65.23
CA TYR A 82 16.17 38.21 -64.75
C TYR A 82 15.25 37.77 -63.58
N ALA A 83 14.97 38.70 -62.67
CA ALA A 83 14.10 38.46 -61.52
C ALA A 83 12.59 38.54 -61.81
N GLY A 84 12.18 38.85 -63.05
CA GLY A 84 10.79 39.04 -63.45
C GLY A 84 10.47 40.46 -63.94
N ASP A 85 9.19 40.68 -64.24
CA ASP A 85 8.68 41.88 -64.92
C ASP A 85 8.56 43.07 -63.95
N VAL A 86 9.28 44.17 -64.23
CA VAL A 86 9.21 45.41 -63.44
C VAL A 86 8.68 46.54 -64.33
N THR A 87 7.64 47.24 -63.86
CA THR A 87 7.05 48.38 -64.55
C THR A 87 7.45 49.69 -63.88
N TYR A 88 8.00 50.61 -64.67
CA TYR A 88 8.57 51.88 -64.23
C TYR A 88 7.68 53.04 -64.67
N GLN A 89 7.36 53.93 -63.72
CA GLN A 89 6.60 55.16 -63.96
C GLN A 89 7.55 56.30 -64.29
N THR A 90 7.39 56.93 -65.46
CA THR A 90 8.36 57.91 -65.98
C THR A 90 8.24 59.30 -65.36
N GLU A 91 7.14 59.61 -64.67
CA GLU A 91 6.74 60.96 -64.23
C GLU A 91 7.87 61.82 -63.66
N LEU A 92 8.68 61.26 -62.75
CA LEU A 92 9.79 61.94 -62.08
C LEU A 92 11.19 61.53 -62.58
N PHE A 93 11.31 60.78 -63.67
CA PHE A 93 12.61 60.26 -64.14
C PHE A 93 13.60 61.37 -64.53
N LEU A 94 13.13 62.38 -65.26
CA LEU A 94 14.02 63.45 -65.75
C LEU A 94 14.55 64.29 -64.58
N ASP A 95 13.69 64.67 -63.64
CA ASP A 95 14.07 65.54 -62.53
C ASP A 95 14.89 64.79 -61.46
N LYS A 96 14.66 63.49 -61.26
CA LYS A 96 15.54 62.64 -60.42
C LYS A 96 16.90 62.35 -61.07
N ASN A 97 17.04 62.43 -62.39
CA ASN A 97 18.32 62.16 -63.08
C ASN A 97 19.20 63.42 -63.25
N LYS A 98 18.63 64.63 -63.13
CA LYS A 98 19.36 65.91 -63.21
C LYS A 98 20.20 66.14 -61.95
N ASP A 99 21.46 65.70 -61.99
CA ASP A 99 22.46 65.94 -60.95
C ASP A 99 23.04 67.36 -61.05
N TYR A 100 22.16 68.37 -60.94
CA TYR A 100 22.54 69.77 -61.15
C TYR A 100 22.86 70.50 -59.84
N VAL A 101 24.14 70.45 -59.46
CA VAL A 101 24.70 71.34 -58.44
C VAL A 101 24.89 72.73 -59.04
N VAL A 102 24.22 73.73 -58.47
CA VAL A 102 24.37 75.15 -58.83
C VAL A 102 25.79 75.61 -58.47
N PRO A 103 26.64 76.01 -59.43
CA PRO A 103 28.04 76.36 -59.14
C PRO A 103 28.20 77.49 -58.12
N GLU A 104 27.30 78.47 -58.14
CA GLU A 104 27.25 79.59 -57.19
C GLU A 104 26.98 79.12 -55.75
N HIS A 105 26.17 78.06 -55.58
CA HIS A 105 25.90 77.47 -54.27
C HIS A 105 27.12 76.67 -53.77
N GLN A 106 27.79 75.91 -54.66
CA GLN A 106 29.03 75.22 -54.30
C GLN A 106 30.14 76.21 -53.92
N ALA A 107 30.30 77.30 -54.67
CA ALA A 107 31.26 78.35 -54.36
C ALA A 107 30.96 79.04 -53.01
N LEU A 108 29.69 79.30 -52.69
CA LEU A 108 29.27 79.85 -51.39
C LEU A 108 29.59 78.90 -50.23
N LEU A 109 29.39 77.60 -50.40
CA LEU A 109 29.68 76.58 -49.38
C LEU A 109 31.19 76.35 -49.21
N ALA A 110 31.95 76.33 -50.30
CA ALA A 110 33.41 76.28 -50.30
C ALA A 110 34.03 77.50 -49.59
N ALA A 111 33.43 78.69 -49.74
CA ALA A 111 33.83 79.92 -49.07
C ALA A 111 33.41 80.00 -47.58
N SER A 112 32.84 78.93 -47.01
CA SER A 112 32.42 78.89 -45.61
C SER A 112 33.61 78.99 -44.65
N LYS A 113 33.45 79.83 -43.62
CA LYS A 113 34.40 79.97 -42.50
C LYS A 113 34.44 78.75 -41.58
N CYS A 114 33.47 77.83 -41.70
CA CYS A 114 33.49 76.56 -40.98
C CYS A 114 34.27 75.52 -41.80
N SER A 115 35.43 75.08 -41.28
CA SER A 115 36.31 74.11 -41.94
C SER A 115 35.65 72.77 -42.27
N PHE A 116 34.63 72.37 -41.51
CA PHE A 116 33.81 71.18 -41.80
C PHE A 116 32.87 71.39 -43.00
N VAL A 117 32.38 72.61 -43.23
CA VAL A 117 31.49 72.89 -44.38
C VAL A 117 32.31 73.06 -45.65
N SER A 118 33.45 73.75 -45.60
CA SER A 118 34.30 73.94 -46.78
C SER A 118 35.07 72.68 -47.20
N SER A 119 35.31 71.72 -46.30
CA SER A 119 35.89 70.41 -46.66
C SER A 119 34.90 69.46 -47.37
N LEU A 120 33.59 69.62 -47.16
CA LEU A 120 32.55 68.85 -47.86
C LEU A 120 32.35 69.31 -49.31
N PHE A 121 32.71 70.55 -49.63
CA PHE A 121 32.52 71.17 -50.95
C PHE A 121 33.85 71.71 -51.50
N PRO A 122 34.79 70.82 -51.90
CA PRO A 122 36.07 71.24 -52.46
C PRO A 122 35.88 72.07 -53.75
N PRO A 123 36.80 73.00 -54.04
CA PRO A 123 36.77 73.77 -55.29
C PRO A 123 37.03 72.85 -56.51
N LEU A 124 36.31 73.12 -57.60
CA LEU A 124 36.44 72.36 -58.84
C LEU A 124 37.76 72.68 -59.57
N PRO A 125 38.42 71.70 -60.23
CA PRO A 125 39.64 71.94 -61.00
C PRO A 125 39.35 72.77 -62.27
N GLU A 126 40.23 73.75 -62.54
CA GLU A 126 40.04 74.81 -63.54
C GLU A 126 40.02 74.33 -65.01
N GLU A 127 40.53 73.12 -65.29
CA GLU A 127 40.64 72.58 -66.66
C GLU A 127 39.29 72.16 -67.28
N SER A 128 38.20 72.18 -66.52
CA SER A 128 36.85 71.77 -66.97
C SER A 128 36.17 72.73 -67.95
N SER A 129 36.74 73.92 -68.18
CA SER A 129 36.13 75.08 -68.85
C SER A 129 35.75 74.95 -70.35
N LYS A 130 35.93 73.79 -70.99
CA LYS A 130 35.63 73.58 -72.42
C LYS A 130 34.74 72.39 -72.79
N SER A 131 34.19 71.66 -71.82
CA SER A 131 33.05 70.78 -72.09
C SER A 131 32.05 70.75 -70.94
N SER A 132 30.92 71.45 -71.12
CA SER A 132 29.74 71.27 -70.29
C SER A 132 29.12 69.89 -70.58
N LYS A 133 29.71 68.86 -69.99
CA LYS A 133 29.14 67.51 -69.98
C LYS A 133 28.07 67.51 -68.89
N PHE A 134 26.82 67.29 -69.30
CA PHE A 134 25.71 67.09 -68.39
C PHE A 134 26.04 65.95 -67.39
N SER A 135 26.10 66.27 -66.09
CA SER A 135 26.18 65.26 -65.03
C SER A 135 24.80 64.68 -64.81
N SER A 136 24.74 63.37 -64.56
CA SER A 136 23.50 62.67 -64.25
C SER A 136 23.72 61.56 -63.24
N ILE A 137 22.70 61.32 -62.41
CA ILE A 137 22.76 60.26 -61.41
C ILE A 137 22.89 58.89 -62.09
N GLY A 138 22.23 58.69 -63.25
CA GLY A 138 22.33 57.47 -64.03
C GLY A 138 23.74 57.18 -64.59
N SER A 139 24.40 58.19 -65.20
CA SER A 139 25.78 58.04 -65.69
C SER A 139 26.79 57.93 -64.54
N GLY A 140 26.59 58.65 -63.42
CA GLY A 140 27.44 58.56 -62.22
C GLY A 140 27.36 57.19 -61.53
N PHE A 141 26.14 56.71 -61.28
CA PHE A 141 25.89 55.38 -60.71
C PHE A 141 26.47 54.26 -61.58
N LYS A 142 26.34 54.36 -62.91
CA LYS A 142 26.96 53.39 -63.82
C LYS A 142 28.48 53.30 -63.62
N LEU A 143 29.19 54.42 -63.55
CA LEU A 143 30.65 54.43 -63.35
C LEU A 143 31.05 53.82 -61.99
N GLN A 144 30.28 54.09 -60.93
CA GLN A 144 30.47 53.48 -59.62
C GLN A 144 30.26 51.96 -59.66
N LEU A 145 29.20 51.50 -60.35
CA LEU A 145 28.90 50.08 -60.50
C LEU A 145 29.97 49.35 -61.33
N GLN A 146 30.48 49.97 -62.39
CA GLN A 146 31.58 49.40 -63.19
C GLN A 146 32.85 49.23 -62.36
N SER A 147 33.26 50.25 -61.60
CA SER A 147 34.44 50.16 -60.70
C SER A 147 34.26 49.11 -59.59
N LEU A 148 33.05 48.95 -59.06
CA LEU A 148 32.73 47.89 -58.10
C LEU A 148 32.84 46.49 -58.74
N LEU A 149 32.33 46.31 -59.96
CA LEU A 149 32.39 45.03 -60.69
C LEU A 149 33.82 44.67 -61.08
N GLU A 150 34.64 45.63 -61.51
CA GLU A 150 36.08 45.44 -61.74
C GLU A 150 36.76 44.95 -60.45
N THR A 151 36.52 45.63 -59.32
CA THR A 151 37.06 45.23 -58.01
C THR A 151 36.65 43.80 -57.64
N LEU A 152 35.35 43.47 -57.73
CA LEU A 152 34.84 42.12 -57.41
C LEU A 152 35.39 41.05 -58.36
N SER A 153 35.58 41.36 -59.65
CA SER A 153 36.12 40.40 -60.63
C SER A 153 37.58 40.00 -60.37
N SER A 154 38.31 40.77 -59.56
CA SER A 154 39.66 40.44 -59.11
C SER A 154 39.70 39.50 -57.89
N THR A 155 38.53 39.11 -57.35
CA THR A 155 38.39 38.32 -56.12
C THR A 155 37.59 37.03 -56.35
N GLU A 156 37.68 36.07 -55.43
CA GLU A 156 36.81 34.89 -55.43
C GLU A 156 35.45 35.22 -54.77
N PRO A 157 34.30 35.15 -55.50
CA PRO A 157 33.02 35.59 -54.97
C PRO A 157 32.29 34.49 -54.18
N HIS A 158 32.05 34.75 -52.89
CA HIS A 158 31.17 33.91 -52.06
C HIS A 158 29.76 34.51 -51.97
N TYR A 159 28.73 33.70 -52.26
CA TYR A 159 27.34 34.17 -52.36
C TYR A 159 26.48 33.75 -51.16
N VAL A 160 25.97 34.73 -50.43
CA VAL A 160 24.89 34.55 -49.44
C VAL A 160 23.57 35.00 -50.05
N ARG A 161 22.51 34.19 -49.93
CA ARG A 161 21.17 34.49 -50.47
C ARG A 161 20.15 34.58 -49.35
N CYS A 162 19.87 35.79 -48.89
CA CYS A 162 18.86 36.04 -47.85
C CYS A 162 17.45 35.81 -48.40
N VAL A 163 16.59 35.16 -47.61
CA VAL A 163 15.18 34.89 -47.94
C VAL A 163 14.31 35.37 -46.78
N LYS A 164 13.30 36.18 -47.08
CA LYS A 164 12.28 36.66 -46.13
C LYS A 164 11.16 35.61 -46.05
N PRO A 165 10.99 34.87 -44.94
CA PRO A 165 10.07 33.73 -44.89
C PRO A 165 8.59 34.13 -44.87
N ASN A 166 8.26 35.33 -44.38
CA ASN A 166 6.91 35.89 -44.39
C ASN A 166 6.94 37.42 -44.40
N ASN A 167 5.88 38.06 -44.89
CA ASN A 167 5.76 39.51 -44.90
C ASN A 167 5.41 40.13 -43.54
N ALA A 168 4.82 39.34 -42.64
CA ALA A 168 4.42 39.76 -41.28
C ALA A 168 5.59 39.95 -40.30
N LEU A 169 6.84 39.64 -40.70
CA LEU A 169 8.06 39.71 -39.87
C LEU A 169 8.02 38.84 -38.59
N LYS A 170 7.25 37.75 -38.60
CA LYS A 170 7.09 36.84 -37.44
C LYS A 170 8.03 35.63 -37.53
N PRO A 171 8.49 35.06 -36.40
CA PRO A 171 9.16 33.76 -36.40
C PRO A 171 8.20 32.63 -36.83
N ALA A 172 8.76 31.51 -37.30
CA ALA A 172 8.07 30.26 -37.64
C ALA A 172 6.94 30.31 -38.71
N ILE A 173 6.60 31.48 -39.29
CA ILE A 173 5.64 31.58 -40.41
C ILE A 173 6.39 31.52 -41.75
N PHE A 174 5.92 30.66 -42.67
CA PHE A 174 6.52 30.45 -43.99
C PHE A 174 5.49 30.61 -45.11
N GLU A 175 5.59 31.69 -45.88
CA GLU A 175 4.72 32.03 -47.01
C GLU A 175 5.25 31.38 -48.30
N ASN A 176 4.83 30.12 -48.58
CA ASN A 176 5.28 29.32 -49.72
C ASN A 176 5.42 30.11 -51.04
N ASN A 177 4.40 30.89 -51.43
CA ASN A 177 4.40 31.64 -52.69
C ASN A 177 5.44 32.78 -52.70
N ASN A 178 5.59 33.48 -51.58
CA ASN A 178 6.53 34.59 -51.41
C ASN A 178 7.98 34.08 -51.43
N VAL A 179 8.26 32.99 -50.69
CA VAL A 179 9.57 32.34 -50.68
C VAL A 179 9.90 31.75 -52.05
N LEU A 180 8.96 31.05 -52.71
CA LEU A 180 9.17 30.50 -54.05
C LEU A 180 9.42 31.60 -55.09
N GLN A 181 8.76 32.76 -54.98
CA GLN A 181 9.06 33.92 -55.82
C GLN A 181 10.48 34.43 -55.56
N GLN A 182 10.88 34.63 -54.30
CA GLN A 182 12.24 35.05 -53.95
C GLN A 182 13.33 34.07 -54.43
N LEU A 183 13.11 32.75 -54.35
CA LEU A 183 14.03 31.72 -54.84
C LEU A 183 14.18 31.72 -56.37
N ARG A 184 13.14 32.14 -57.11
CA ARG A 184 13.22 32.42 -58.56
C ARG A 184 13.97 33.73 -58.81
N CYS A 185 13.56 34.82 -58.17
CA CYS A 185 14.16 36.15 -58.33
C CYS A 185 15.66 36.18 -58.00
N GLY A 186 16.09 35.43 -56.97
CA GLY A 186 17.48 35.31 -56.54
C GLY A 186 18.32 34.31 -57.33
N GLY A 187 17.75 33.67 -58.37
CA GLY A 187 18.44 32.71 -59.24
C GLY A 187 18.73 31.34 -58.61
N VAL A 188 18.23 31.07 -57.40
CA VAL A 188 18.52 29.82 -56.66
C VAL A 188 17.94 28.61 -57.39
N MET A 189 16.72 28.72 -57.93
CA MET A 189 16.11 27.66 -58.74
C MET A 189 16.90 27.35 -60.01
N GLU A 190 17.55 28.36 -60.61
CA GLU A 190 18.32 28.21 -61.84
C GLU A 190 19.71 27.62 -61.57
N ALA A 191 20.36 28.00 -60.47
CA ALA A 191 21.57 27.34 -60.00
C ALA A 191 21.33 25.85 -59.70
N ILE A 192 20.20 25.53 -59.04
CA ILE A 192 19.79 24.13 -58.81
C ILE A 192 19.53 23.41 -60.15
N ARG A 193 18.85 24.05 -61.12
CA ARG A 193 18.63 23.48 -62.47
C ARG A 193 19.95 23.11 -63.15
N ILE A 194 20.97 23.98 -63.06
CA ILE A 194 22.29 23.76 -63.66
C ILE A 194 23.00 22.58 -62.97
N SER A 195 23.14 22.57 -61.65
CA SER A 195 23.80 21.45 -60.95
C SER A 195 23.02 20.12 -61.07
N CYS A 196 21.69 20.15 -61.23
CA CYS A 196 20.90 18.95 -61.54
C CYS A 196 21.08 18.45 -62.98
N ALA A 197 21.43 19.32 -63.93
CA ALA A 197 21.81 18.93 -65.30
C ALA A 197 23.23 18.35 -65.38
N GLY A 198 24.07 18.64 -64.38
CA GLY A 198 25.35 17.97 -64.12
C GLY A 198 25.22 16.68 -63.29
N PHE A 199 26.16 16.46 -62.39
CA PHE A 199 26.20 15.31 -61.48
C PHE A 199 26.21 15.78 -60.01
N PRO A 200 25.04 16.15 -59.45
CA PRO A 200 24.97 16.82 -58.14
C PRO A 200 25.36 15.91 -56.97
N SER A 201 25.29 14.59 -57.14
CA SER A 201 25.67 13.61 -56.13
C SER A 201 27.01 12.96 -56.51
N ARG A 202 28.08 13.34 -55.80
CA ARG A 202 29.43 12.79 -55.96
C ARG A 202 29.95 12.20 -54.63
N LYS A 203 30.56 11.02 -54.68
CA LYS A 203 31.10 10.30 -53.51
C LYS A 203 32.41 9.58 -53.82
N LEU A 204 33.35 9.55 -52.87
CA LEU A 204 34.58 8.76 -53.01
C LEU A 204 34.25 7.27 -53.08
N PHE A 205 35.08 6.48 -53.76
CA PHE A 205 34.78 5.05 -53.98
C PHE A 205 34.57 4.25 -52.70
N HIS A 206 35.39 4.46 -51.66
CA HIS A 206 35.24 3.75 -50.39
C HIS A 206 33.90 4.11 -49.69
N GLU A 207 33.57 5.40 -49.54
CA GLU A 207 32.28 5.85 -48.98
C GLU A 207 31.08 5.23 -49.71
N PHE A 208 31.17 5.13 -51.04
CA PHE A 208 30.12 4.55 -51.87
C PHE A 208 30.01 3.03 -51.67
N ILE A 209 31.14 2.32 -51.65
CA ILE A 209 31.19 0.88 -51.43
C ILE A 209 30.67 0.54 -50.03
N ASP A 210 31.18 1.18 -48.97
CA ASP A 210 30.80 0.85 -47.60
C ASP A 210 29.31 1.11 -47.32
N ARG A 211 28.73 2.18 -47.90
CA ARG A 211 27.29 2.45 -47.82
C ARG A 211 26.45 1.41 -48.56
N PHE A 212 26.86 0.99 -49.77
CA PHE A 212 26.02 0.24 -50.71
C PHE A 212 26.45 -1.21 -51.01
N VAL A 213 27.51 -1.73 -50.38
CA VAL A 213 27.98 -3.13 -50.54
C VAL A 213 26.89 -4.17 -50.21
N ILE A 214 25.90 -3.81 -49.39
CA ILE A 214 24.73 -4.65 -49.10
C ILE A 214 23.84 -4.93 -50.33
N LEU A 215 23.86 -4.07 -51.36
CA LEU A 215 23.19 -4.30 -52.65
C LEU A 215 23.92 -5.38 -53.47
N ALA A 216 25.25 -5.42 -53.39
CA ALA A 216 26.11 -6.40 -54.07
C ALA A 216 27.09 -7.12 -53.11
N PRO A 217 26.62 -7.97 -52.18
CA PRO A 217 27.48 -8.59 -51.15
C PRO A 217 28.65 -9.42 -51.70
N GLU A 218 28.54 -9.88 -52.94
CA GLU A 218 29.59 -10.56 -53.71
C GLU A 218 30.87 -9.72 -53.88
N VAL A 219 30.76 -8.39 -53.85
CA VAL A 219 31.89 -7.45 -53.95
C VAL A 219 32.81 -7.58 -52.73
N ARG A 220 32.24 -7.74 -51.54
CA ARG A 220 32.97 -7.84 -50.25
C ARG A 220 33.93 -9.03 -50.17
N ASN A 221 33.73 -10.05 -51.00
CA ASN A 221 34.49 -11.30 -50.95
C ASN A 221 35.72 -11.32 -51.88
N LYS A 222 36.03 -10.23 -52.60
CA LYS A 222 37.22 -10.10 -53.44
C LYS A 222 38.28 -9.20 -52.79
N SER A 223 38.96 -9.72 -51.77
CA SER A 223 40.01 -9.02 -51.01
C SER A 223 41.36 -8.91 -51.76
N GLY A 224 41.33 -8.39 -53.00
CA GLY A 224 42.51 -7.99 -53.77
C GLY A 224 42.55 -6.48 -53.94
N LYS A 225 43.63 -5.82 -53.50
CA LYS A 225 43.81 -4.37 -53.65
C LYS A 225 43.75 -3.95 -55.13
N LYS A 226 43.09 -2.81 -55.41
CA LYS A 226 42.92 -2.15 -56.73
C LYS A 226 41.79 -2.64 -57.64
N ASP A 227 40.54 -2.68 -57.17
CA ASP A 227 39.41 -2.55 -58.12
C ASP A 227 38.13 -1.92 -57.53
N ASP A 228 38.31 -0.82 -56.78
CA ASP A 228 37.23 -0.02 -56.21
C ASP A 228 36.29 0.52 -57.30
N ILE A 229 36.82 0.71 -58.51
CA ILE A 229 36.08 1.09 -59.73
C ILE A 229 35.14 -0.04 -60.17
N ALA A 230 35.59 -1.29 -60.31
CA ALA A 230 34.69 -2.40 -60.62
C ALA A 230 33.74 -2.74 -59.46
N ALA A 231 34.15 -2.49 -58.21
CA ALA A 231 33.27 -2.60 -57.05
C ALA A 231 32.09 -1.61 -57.12
N CYS A 232 32.37 -0.33 -57.35
CA CYS A 232 31.33 0.69 -57.58
C CYS A 232 30.47 0.34 -58.79
N LYS A 233 31.10 0.00 -59.93
CA LYS A 233 30.41 -0.36 -61.16
C LYS A 233 29.46 -1.54 -60.97
N LYS A 234 29.88 -2.61 -60.28
CA LYS A 234 29.04 -3.79 -60.03
C LYS A 234 27.87 -3.50 -59.07
N ILE A 235 28.05 -2.59 -58.11
CA ILE A 235 26.93 -2.11 -57.26
C ILE A 235 25.90 -1.37 -58.12
N LEU A 236 26.34 -0.48 -59.00
CA LEU A 236 25.48 0.34 -59.87
C LEU A 236 24.75 -0.50 -60.93
N GLU A 237 25.47 -1.41 -61.60
CA GLU A 237 24.90 -2.38 -62.56
C GLU A 237 23.83 -3.26 -61.91
N LYS A 238 24.11 -3.80 -60.71
CA LYS A 238 23.14 -4.63 -59.97
C LYS A 238 21.94 -3.84 -59.44
N SER A 239 22.04 -2.52 -59.40
CA SER A 239 20.95 -1.59 -59.04
C SER A 239 20.17 -1.10 -60.28
N ASN A 240 20.52 -1.55 -61.49
CA ASN A 240 19.92 -1.15 -62.77
C ASN A 240 19.94 0.37 -63.07
N LEU A 241 20.86 1.13 -62.47
CA LEU A 241 21.00 2.56 -62.76
C LEU A 241 21.57 2.81 -64.16
N THR A 242 21.21 3.93 -64.76
CA THR A 242 21.69 4.35 -66.10
C THR A 242 22.13 5.82 -66.09
N GLY A 243 23.10 6.20 -66.93
CA GLY A 243 23.56 7.59 -67.04
C GLY A 243 24.37 8.14 -65.85
N TYR A 244 24.78 7.27 -64.91
CA TYR A 244 25.85 7.57 -63.95
C TYR A 244 27.22 7.60 -64.64
N GLN A 245 28.23 8.17 -63.98
CA GLN A 245 29.64 8.08 -64.41
C GLN A 245 30.57 7.76 -63.24
N ILE A 246 31.79 7.32 -63.58
CA ILE A 246 32.84 6.93 -62.63
C ILE A 246 34.10 7.68 -63.06
N GLY A 247 34.62 8.54 -62.18
CA GLY A 247 35.82 9.34 -62.42
C GLY A 247 37.10 8.62 -62.04
N LYS A 248 38.11 9.38 -61.62
CA LYS A 248 39.42 8.88 -61.13
C LYS A 248 39.40 8.55 -59.64
N THR A 249 38.57 9.24 -58.85
CA THR A 249 38.45 9.07 -57.40
C THR A 249 37.00 8.97 -56.90
N LYS A 250 36.01 9.39 -57.70
CA LYS A 250 34.61 9.53 -57.28
C LYS A 250 33.62 8.83 -58.23
N VAL A 251 32.53 8.32 -57.66
CA VAL A 251 31.29 8.02 -58.40
C VAL A 251 30.51 9.32 -58.57
N PHE A 252 29.97 9.54 -59.76
CA PHE A 252 29.13 10.69 -60.11
C PHE A 252 27.73 10.21 -60.52
N LEU A 253 26.73 10.65 -59.78
CA LEU A 253 25.33 10.26 -59.92
C LEU A 253 24.46 11.46 -60.34
N ARG A 254 23.44 11.19 -61.15
CA ARG A 254 22.41 12.16 -61.52
C ARG A 254 21.47 12.43 -60.34
N ALA A 255 20.69 13.51 -60.43
CA ALA A 255 19.62 13.78 -59.47
C ALA A 255 18.68 12.56 -59.32
N GLY A 256 18.19 12.31 -58.10
CA GLY A 256 17.34 11.16 -57.77
C GLY A 256 18.09 9.84 -57.50
N GLN A 257 19.16 9.54 -58.23
CA GLN A 257 19.80 8.20 -58.21
C GLN A 257 20.38 7.78 -56.84
N MET A 258 20.85 8.72 -56.03
CA MET A 258 21.27 8.42 -54.65
C MET A 258 20.09 7.93 -53.78
N ALA A 259 18.90 8.52 -53.96
CA ALA A 259 17.69 8.12 -53.25
C ALA A 259 17.15 6.77 -53.72
N GLU A 260 17.33 6.42 -55.00
CA GLU A 260 17.02 5.08 -55.52
C GLU A 260 17.92 4.01 -54.87
N LEU A 261 19.23 4.27 -54.74
CA LEU A 261 20.16 3.38 -54.05
C LEU A 261 19.85 3.25 -52.55
N ASP A 262 19.56 4.36 -51.86
CA ASP A 262 19.17 4.34 -50.45
C ASP A 262 17.80 3.65 -50.24
N GLY A 263 16.87 3.75 -51.20
CA GLY A 263 15.61 3.01 -51.20
C GLY A 263 15.83 1.49 -51.31
N LEU A 264 16.60 1.04 -52.31
CA LEU A 264 16.98 -0.37 -52.46
C LEU A 264 17.74 -0.90 -51.23
N ARG A 265 18.59 -0.07 -50.62
CA ARG A 265 19.32 -0.37 -49.37
C ARG A 265 18.35 -0.53 -48.20
N GLY A 266 17.38 0.39 -48.07
CA GLY A 266 16.30 0.35 -47.10
C GLY A 266 15.46 -0.92 -47.20
N GLU A 267 15.12 -1.35 -48.41
CA GLU A 267 14.40 -2.61 -48.63
C GLU A 267 15.16 -3.84 -48.13
N ILE A 268 16.46 -3.98 -48.45
CA ILE A 268 17.26 -5.14 -48.02
C ILE A 268 17.46 -5.14 -46.50
N LEU A 269 17.67 -3.96 -45.90
CA LEU A 269 17.75 -3.80 -44.45
C LEU A 269 16.42 -4.14 -43.76
N GLY A 270 15.29 -3.61 -44.25
CA GLY A 270 13.95 -3.90 -43.73
C GLY A 270 13.61 -5.39 -43.79
N ARG A 271 13.79 -6.03 -44.95
CA ARG A 271 13.60 -7.49 -45.14
C ARG A 271 14.51 -8.33 -44.23
N SER A 272 15.63 -7.78 -43.76
CA SER A 272 16.55 -8.43 -42.82
C SER A 272 16.11 -8.22 -41.37
N GLY A 273 15.74 -6.98 -41.01
CA GLY A 273 15.15 -6.62 -39.72
C GLY A 273 13.92 -7.46 -39.40
N THR A 274 12.97 -7.63 -40.35
CA THR A 274 11.78 -8.45 -40.16
C THR A 274 12.10 -9.92 -39.83
N LYS A 275 13.20 -10.48 -40.36
CA LYS A 275 13.63 -11.86 -40.03
C LYS A 275 14.15 -11.95 -38.59
N ILE A 276 14.93 -10.96 -38.16
CA ILE A 276 15.49 -10.88 -36.80
C ILE A 276 14.35 -10.65 -35.79
N GLN A 277 13.52 -9.62 -36.02
CA GLN A 277 12.32 -9.32 -35.23
C GLN A 277 11.42 -10.55 -35.09
N ARG A 278 11.04 -11.21 -36.20
CA ARG A 278 10.22 -12.43 -36.15
C ARG A 278 10.84 -13.51 -35.26
N ARG A 279 12.16 -13.68 -35.27
CA ARG A 279 12.84 -14.67 -34.42
C ARG A 279 12.87 -14.25 -32.95
N ALA A 280 13.13 -12.97 -32.67
CA ALA A 280 13.11 -12.38 -31.33
C ALA A 280 11.70 -12.46 -30.70
N CYS A 281 10.66 -12.01 -31.39
CA CYS A 281 9.27 -12.13 -30.95
C CYS A 281 8.88 -13.59 -30.70
N THR A 282 9.24 -14.51 -31.60
CA THR A 282 8.99 -15.96 -31.40
C THR A 282 9.66 -16.49 -30.12
N TYR A 283 10.90 -16.06 -29.84
CA TYR A 283 11.62 -16.42 -28.62
C TYR A 283 10.96 -15.84 -27.36
N MET A 284 10.61 -14.55 -27.37
CA MET A 284 9.96 -13.87 -26.24
C MET A 284 8.57 -14.45 -25.94
N CYS A 285 7.75 -14.69 -26.96
CA CYS A 285 6.46 -15.39 -26.81
C CYS A 285 6.64 -16.80 -26.25
N ARG A 286 7.65 -17.56 -26.70
CA ARG A 286 7.96 -18.89 -26.16
C ARG A 286 8.42 -18.83 -24.69
N LYS A 287 9.23 -17.84 -24.32
CA LYS A 287 9.67 -17.59 -22.93
C LYS A 287 8.47 -17.29 -22.02
N LYS A 288 7.60 -16.36 -22.42
CA LYS A 288 6.34 -16.04 -21.70
C LYS A 288 5.40 -17.26 -21.58
N PHE A 289 5.22 -18.05 -22.65
CA PHE A 289 4.40 -19.26 -22.64
C PHE A 289 4.94 -20.37 -21.71
N VAL A 290 6.25 -20.62 -21.71
CA VAL A 290 6.86 -21.65 -20.84
C VAL A 290 6.70 -21.27 -19.36
N LEU A 291 6.88 -19.99 -19.00
CA LEU A 291 6.63 -19.49 -17.65
C LEU A 291 5.16 -19.69 -17.23
N LEU A 292 4.21 -19.24 -18.07
CA LEU A 292 2.78 -19.39 -17.81
C LEU A 292 2.37 -20.88 -17.64
N LYS A 293 2.91 -21.77 -18.47
CA LYS A 293 2.69 -23.22 -18.34
C LYS A 293 3.22 -23.78 -17.01
N SER A 294 4.36 -23.29 -16.53
CA SER A 294 4.92 -23.69 -15.23
C SER A 294 3.98 -23.29 -14.09
N SER A 295 3.60 -22.01 -14.00
CA SER A 295 2.70 -21.49 -12.97
C SER A 295 1.33 -22.18 -12.99
N ALA A 296 0.75 -22.39 -14.18
CA ALA A 296 -0.50 -23.15 -14.33
C ALA A 296 -0.37 -24.59 -13.82
N THR A 297 0.78 -25.25 -14.04
CA THR A 297 1.03 -26.62 -13.55
C THR A 297 1.13 -26.65 -12.02
N GLN A 298 1.79 -25.67 -11.40
CA GLN A 298 1.89 -25.52 -9.95
C GLN A 298 0.51 -25.27 -9.30
N ILE A 299 -0.29 -24.35 -9.84
CA ILE A 299 -1.65 -24.07 -9.38
C ILE A 299 -2.52 -25.32 -9.49
N GLN A 300 -2.50 -26.03 -10.62
CA GLN A 300 -3.25 -27.28 -10.77
C GLN A 300 -2.81 -28.36 -9.78
N ALA A 301 -1.52 -28.47 -9.47
CA ALA A 301 -1.02 -29.41 -8.45
C ALA A 301 -1.54 -29.04 -7.05
N PHE A 302 -1.53 -27.75 -6.68
CA PHE A 302 -2.10 -27.27 -5.42
C PHE A 302 -3.61 -27.55 -5.33
N CYS A 303 -4.39 -27.26 -6.37
CA CYS A 303 -5.83 -27.53 -6.41
C CYS A 303 -6.15 -29.04 -6.28
N ARG A 304 -5.44 -29.91 -7.00
CA ARG A 304 -5.55 -31.38 -6.86
C ARG A 304 -5.22 -31.83 -5.43
N GLY A 305 -4.19 -31.23 -4.82
CA GLY A 305 -3.82 -31.44 -3.42
C GLY A 305 -4.89 -31.02 -2.42
N GLN A 306 -5.50 -29.83 -2.59
CA GLN A 306 -6.57 -29.35 -1.71
C GLN A 306 -7.84 -30.20 -1.84
N MET A 307 -8.25 -30.57 -3.05
CA MET A 307 -9.40 -31.44 -3.27
C MET A 307 -9.23 -32.80 -2.56
N THR A 308 -8.02 -33.36 -2.63
CA THR A 308 -7.66 -34.60 -1.91
C THR A 308 -7.68 -34.41 -0.38
N ARG A 309 -7.15 -33.29 0.13
CA ARG A 309 -7.19 -32.96 1.56
C ARG A 309 -8.61 -32.80 2.09
N HIS A 310 -9.48 -32.10 1.38
CA HIS A 310 -10.88 -31.90 1.76
C HIS A 310 -11.66 -33.23 1.80
N LEU A 311 -11.46 -34.10 0.80
CA LEU A 311 -12.03 -35.46 0.79
C LEU A 311 -11.56 -36.29 1.99
N HIS A 312 -10.26 -36.28 2.27
CA HIS A 312 -9.69 -37.00 3.42
C HIS A 312 -10.18 -36.43 4.77
N GLU A 313 -10.40 -35.12 4.87
CA GLU A 313 -10.99 -34.53 6.07
C GLU A 313 -12.44 -34.99 6.28
N GLY A 314 -13.24 -35.09 5.20
CA GLY A 314 -14.57 -35.70 5.23
C GLY A 314 -14.54 -37.13 5.81
N MET A 315 -13.65 -37.99 5.28
CA MET A 315 -13.45 -39.35 5.79
C MET A 315 -13.01 -39.38 7.27
N ARG A 316 -12.16 -38.44 7.71
CA ARG A 316 -11.75 -38.31 9.12
C ARG A 316 -12.91 -37.90 10.02
N ARG A 317 -13.78 -36.98 9.57
CA ARG A 317 -14.99 -36.54 10.30
C ARG A 317 -15.99 -37.69 10.43
N GLU A 318 -16.22 -38.48 9.38
CA GLU A 318 -17.05 -39.70 9.47
C GLU A 318 -16.46 -40.74 10.43
N ALA A 319 -15.17 -41.07 10.30
CA ALA A 319 -14.50 -42.03 11.18
C ALA A 319 -14.55 -41.60 12.66
N ALA A 320 -14.40 -40.30 12.93
CA ALA A 320 -14.58 -39.73 14.28
C ALA A 320 -16.02 -39.86 14.77
N SER A 321 -17.01 -39.53 13.94
CA SER A 321 -18.45 -39.68 14.27
C SER A 321 -18.79 -41.14 14.60
N LEU A 322 -18.39 -42.09 13.75
CA LEU A 322 -18.58 -43.54 13.97
C LEU A 322 -17.90 -44.01 15.27
N LYS A 323 -16.68 -43.52 15.56
CA LYS A 323 -15.96 -43.81 16.81
C LYS A 323 -16.71 -43.30 18.04
N ILE A 324 -17.19 -42.05 18.02
CA ILE A 324 -17.99 -41.45 19.11
C ILE A 324 -19.30 -42.24 19.30
N GLN A 325 -20.05 -42.48 18.22
CA GLN A 325 -21.29 -43.27 18.26
C GLN A 325 -21.07 -44.68 18.83
N LYS A 326 -19.98 -45.36 18.45
CA LYS A 326 -19.60 -46.69 18.96
C LYS A 326 -19.36 -46.66 20.49
N TYR A 327 -18.62 -45.70 21.00
CA TYR A 327 -18.40 -45.58 22.45
C TYR A 327 -19.66 -45.16 23.22
N ALA A 328 -20.46 -44.22 22.70
CA ALA A 328 -21.72 -43.80 23.32
C ALA A 328 -22.73 -44.95 23.42
N ARG A 329 -22.96 -45.68 22.31
CA ARG A 329 -23.84 -46.86 22.28
C ARG A 329 -23.37 -47.94 23.27
N ARG A 330 -22.04 -48.21 23.33
CA ARG A 330 -21.44 -49.15 24.31
C ARG A 330 -21.65 -48.69 25.75
N PHE A 331 -21.43 -47.42 26.05
CA PHE A 331 -21.60 -46.86 27.39
C PHE A 331 -23.05 -46.94 27.88
N LEU A 332 -24.01 -46.50 27.05
CA LEU A 332 -25.43 -46.54 27.41
C LEU A 332 -25.92 -47.96 27.71
N LYS A 333 -25.58 -48.95 26.85
CA LYS A 333 -25.93 -50.36 27.09
C LYS A 333 -25.23 -50.93 28.33
N ARG A 334 -23.95 -50.60 28.58
CA ARG A 334 -23.23 -51.03 29.80
C ARG A 334 -23.82 -50.40 31.08
N LYS A 335 -24.23 -49.12 31.04
CA LYS A 335 -24.89 -48.44 32.16
C LYS A 335 -26.24 -49.09 32.48
N ALA A 336 -27.07 -49.33 31.46
CA ALA A 336 -28.36 -50.00 31.63
C ALA A 336 -28.21 -51.42 32.22
N TYR A 337 -27.26 -52.22 31.71
CA TYR A 337 -26.98 -53.56 32.25
C TYR A 337 -26.45 -53.50 33.70
N ASN A 338 -25.52 -52.60 34.00
CA ASN A 338 -24.99 -52.44 35.35
C ASN A 338 -26.07 -52.02 36.36
N ASN A 339 -26.97 -51.11 35.98
CA ASN A 339 -28.11 -50.71 36.81
C ASN A 339 -29.03 -51.91 37.10
N LEU A 340 -29.44 -52.65 36.07
CA LEU A 340 -30.28 -53.84 36.22
C LEU A 340 -29.60 -54.91 37.09
N ARG A 341 -28.30 -55.15 36.89
CA ARG A 341 -27.51 -56.06 37.72
C ARG A 341 -27.43 -55.61 39.17
N PHE A 342 -27.25 -54.31 39.43
CA PHE A 342 -27.24 -53.78 40.79
C PHE A 342 -28.60 -53.97 41.47
N SER A 343 -29.69 -53.57 40.83
CA SER A 343 -31.05 -53.79 41.36
C SER A 343 -31.33 -55.27 41.64
N ALA A 344 -30.94 -56.18 40.74
CA ALA A 344 -31.09 -57.61 40.94
C ALA A 344 -30.28 -58.13 42.14
N ILE A 345 -29.03 -57.67 42.31
CA ILE A 345 -28.18 -58.03 43.46
C ILE A 345 -28.79 -57.49 44.77
N SER A 346 -29.28 -56.25 44.79
CA SER A 346 -29.95 -55.66 45.96
C SER A 346 -31.20 -56.45 46.35
N ILE A 347 -32.06 -56.80 45.38
CA ILE A 347 -33.25 -57.63 45.62
C ILE A 347 -32.87 -59.02 46.15
N GLN A 348 -31.86 -59.66 45.56
CA GLN A 348 -31.35 -60.96 46.04
C GLN A 348 -30.77 -60.88 47.46
N ALA A 349 -30.06 -59.80 47.80
CA ALA A 349 -29.54 -59.58 49.14
C ALA A 349 -30.67 -59.41 50.17
N SER A 350 -31.68 -58.58 49.87
CA SER A 350 -32.87 -58.40 50.70
C SER A 350 -33.65 -59.71 50.88
N LEU A 351 -33.85 -60.50 49.83
CA LEU A 351 -34.53 -61.81 49.91
C LEU A 351 -33.75 -62.81 50.78
N ARG A 352 -32.41 -62.87 50.65
CA ARG A 352 -31.56 -63.70 51.52
C ARG A 352 -31.64 -63.26 52.99
N ALA A 353 -31.61 -61.95 53.26
CA ALA A 353 -31.77 -61.40 54.60
C ALA A 353 -33.16 -61.73 55.19
N ILE A 354 -34.24 -61.57 54.42
CA ILE A 354 -35.61 -61.94 54.83
C ILE A 354 -35.69 -63.45 55.14
N SER A 355 -35.07 -64.30 54.33
CA SER A 355 -35.00 -65.75 54.58
C SER A 355 -34.30 -66.06 55.91
N ALA A 356 -33.12 -65.47 56.14
CA ALA A 356 -32.37 -65.65 57.39
C ALA A 356 -33.13 -65.10 58.63
N HIS A 357 -33.81 -63.95 58.50
CA HIS A 357 -34.65 -63.41 59.57
C HIS A 357 -35.88 -64.28 59.85
N ASN A 358 -36.51 -64.87 58.84
CA ASN A 358 -37.61 -65.81 59.02
C ASN A 358 -37.15 -67.11 59.68
N GLU A 359 -35.97 -67.63 59.33
CA GLU A 359 -35.38 -68.79 59.99
C GLU A 359 -35.04 -68.46 61.46
N LEU A 360 -34.39 -67.33 61.73
CA LEU A 360 -34.10 -66.86 63.09
C LEU A 360 -35.39 -66.65 63.91
N ARG A 361 -36.45 -66.13 63.31
CA ARG A 361 -37.79 -65.99 63.92
C ARG A 361 -38.39 -67.35 64.24
N SER A 362 -38.23 -68.34 63.37
CA SER A 362 -38.63 -69.74 63.63
C SER A 362 -37.85 -70.33 64.79
N ARG A 363 -36.50 -70.26 64.76
CA ARG A 363 -35.62 -70.69 65.87
C ARG A 363 -36.00 -70.03 67.19
N LYS A 364 -36.22 -68.71 67.22
CA LYS A 364 -36.68 -67.98 68.42
C LYS A 364 -38.05 -68.47 68.93
N ARG A 365 -39.03 -68.72 68.04
CA ARG A 365 -40.34 -69.30 68.41
C ARG A 365 -40.18 -70.71 69.01
N THR A 366 -39.34 -71.57 68.43
CA THR A 366 -39.07 -72.93 68.94
C THR A 366 -38.39 -72.92 70.31
N VAL A 367 -37.43 -72.01 70.54
CA VAL A 367 -36.80 -71.82 71.86
C VAL A 367 -37.83 -71.32 72.88
N ALA A 368 -38.65 -70.32 72.55
CA ALA A 368 -39.71 -69.83 73.42
C ALA A 368 -40.73 -70.93 73.78
N ALA A 369 -41.16 -71.73 72.80
CA ALA A 369 -42.02 -72.89 73.03
C ALA A 369 -41.37 -73.92 73.97
N THR A 370 -40.08 -74.21 73.80
CA THR A 370 -39.32 -75.09 74.70
C THR A 370 -39.22 -74.53 76.12
N VAL A 371 -39.04 -73.21 76.29
CA VAL A 371 -39.04 -72.55 77.61
C VAL A 371 -40.42 -72.67 78.29
N ILE A 372 -41.51 -72.45 77.55
CA ILE A 372 -42.88 -72.62 78.08
C ILE A 372 -43.14 -74.09 78.46
N GLN A 373 -42.79 -75.04 77.58
CA GLN A 373 -42.95 -76.48 77.84
C GLN A 373 -42.13 -76.95 79.04
N THR A 374 -40.88 -76.50 79.20
CA THR A 374 -40.04 -76.85 80.35
C THR A 374 -40.56 -76.24 81.65
N HIS A 375 -41.08 -75.01 81.63
CA HIS A 375 -41.77 -74.42 82.80
C HIS A 375 -43.03 -75.21 83.17
N CYS A 376 -43.83 -75.62 82.18
CA CYS A 376 -45.04 -76.41 82.41
C CYS A 376 -44.70 -77.81 82.99
N ARG A 377 -43.71 -78.51 82.40
CA ARG A 377 -43.18 -79.78 82.94
C ARG A 377 -42.64 -79.62 84.37
N ARG A 378 -41.90 -78.53 84.66
CA ARG A 378 -41.39 -78.21 86.01
C ARG A 378 -42.52 -78.00 87.01
N LYS A 379 -43.59 -77.29 86.63
CA LYS A 379 -44.77 -77.06 87.48
C LYS A 379 -45.50 -78.37 87.79
N LEU A 380 -45.68 -79.24 86.78
CA LEU A 380 -46.33 -80.54 86.94
C LEU A 380 -45.51 -81.50 87.83
N ALA A 381 -44.19 -81.54 87.65
CA ALA A 381 -43.29 -82.31 88.51
C ALA A 381 -43.30 -81.81 89.97
N ASN A 382 -43.28 -80.50 90.19
CA ASN A 382 -43.36 -79.90 91.53
C ASN A 382 -44.71 -80.20 92.21
N LEU A 383 -45.82 -80.16 91.46
CA LEU A 383 -47.14 -80.62 91.95
C LEU A 383 -47.13 -82.10 92.38
N ARG A 384 -46.53 -82.98 91.57
CA ARG A 384 -46.40 -84.41 91.92
C ARG A 384 -45.51 -84.62 93.15
N TYR A 385 -44.40 -83.89 93.25
CA TYR A 385 -43.50 -83.92 94.41
C TYR A 385 -44.19 -83.43 95.69
N ARG A 386 -44.95 -82.32 95.64
CA ARG A 386 -45.71 -81.82 96.81
C ARG A 386 -46.71 -82.86 97.32
N ARG A 387 -47.53 -83.43 96.44
CA ARG A 387 -48.47 -84.52 96.80
C ARG A 387 -47.76 -85.73 97.42
N LEU A 388 -46.61 -86.13 96.87
CA LEU A 388 -45.81 -87.23 97.44
C LEU A 388 -45.20 -86.87 98.80
N LYS A 389 -44.76 -85.62 99.01
CA LYS A 389 -44.27 -85.14 100.31
C LYS A 389 -45.38 -85.08 101.36
N GLU A 390 -46.57 -84.61 100.99
CA GLU A 390 -47.77 -84.57 101.85
C GLU A 390 -48.20 -86.00 102.23
N ALA A 391 -48.30 -86.92 101.27
CA ALA A 391 -48.59 -88.33 101.54
C ALA A 391 -47.52 -88.99 102.41
N ALA A 392 -46.23 -88.74 102.14
CA ALA A 392 -45.13 -89.27 102.95
C ALA A 392 -45.15 -88.73 104.39
N LEU A 393 -45.49 -87.45 104.60
CA LEU A 393 -45.67 -86.87 105.94
C LEU A 393 -46.84 -87.53 106.69
N ILE A 394 -47.98 -87.74 106.02
CA ILE A 394 -49.15 -88.44 106.61
C ILE A 394 -48.76 -89.86 107.04
N ILE A 395 -48.08 -90.61 106.16
CA ILE A 395 -47.61 -91.97 106.45
C ILE A 395 -46.57 -91.96 107.59
N GLN A 396 -45.62 -91.03 107.60
CA GLN A 396 -44.62 -90.90 108.68
C GLN A 396 -45.26 -90.57 110.03
N CYS A 397 -46.30 -89.72 110.06
CA CYS A 397 -47.06 -89.45 111.29
C CYS A 397 -47.82 -90.69 111.77
N ALA A 398 -48.46 -91.44 110.86
CA ALA A 398 -49.14 -92.69 111.20
C ALA A 398 -48.16 -93.76 111.75
N VAL A 399 -47.00 -93.95 111.11
CA VAL A 399 -45.97 -94.88 111.56
C VAL A 399 -45.36 -94.46 112.91
N ARG A 400 -45.14 -93.16 113.14
CA ARG A 400 -44.70 -92.66 114.46
C ARG A 400 -45.73 -92.94 115.55
N GLY A 401 -47.02 -92.74 115.27
CA GLY A 401 -48.11 -93.13 116.18
C GLY A 401 -48.14 -94.65 116.46
N SER A 402 -47.96 -95.47 115.42
CA SER A 402 -47.90 -96.92 115.55
C SER A 402 -46.70 -97.40 116.37
N ASN A 403 -45.54 -96.75 116.25
CA ASN A 403 -44.36 -97.06 117.07
C ASN A 403 -44.58 -96.71 118.54
N ALA A 404 -45.16 -95.53 118.84
CA ALA A 404 -45.50 -95.15 120.21
C ALA A 404 -46.53 -96.11 120.85
N PHE A 405 -47.49 -96.60 120.07
CA PHE A 405 -48.40 -97.66 120.52
C PHE A 405 -47.66 -98.98 120.78
N GLY A 406 -46.67 -99.33 119.94
CA GLY A 406 -45.80 -100.49 120.14
C GLY A 406 -44.96 -100.42 121.42
N GLU A 407 -44.46 -99.24 121.79
CA GLU A 407 -43.76 -99.03 123.07
C GLU A 407 -44.71 -99.14 124.27
N LEU A 408 -45.93 -98.62 124.17
CA LEU A 408 -46.96 -98.80 125.20
C LEU A 408 -47.33 -100.28 125.41
N VAL A 409 -47.34 -101.08 124.34
CA VAL A 409 -47.50 -102.55 124.42
C VAL A 409 -46.31 -103.22 125.12
N LYS A 410 -45.06 -102.81 124.82
CA LYS A 410 -43.87 -103.33 125.52
C LYS A 410 -43.88 -103.03 127.02
N LEU A 411 -44.24 -101.80 127.40
CA LEU A 411 -44.37 -101.40 128.81
C LEU A 411 -45.49 -102.19 129.53
N ARG A 412 -46.59 -102.52 128.84
CA ARG A 412 -47.62 -103.43 129.35
C ARG A 412 -47.19 -104.89 129.49
N MET A 413 -46.20 -105.35 128.73
CA MET A 413 -45.63 -106.70 128.87
C MET A 413 -44.69 -106.77 130.07
N ALA A 414 -43.79 -105.79 130.23
CA ALA A 414 -42.89 -105.71 131.39
C ALA A 414 -43.65 -105.64 132.73
N ALA A 415 -44.83 -105.02 132.75
CA ALA A 415 -45.71 -104.96 133.92
C ALA A 415 -46.39 -106.29 134.30
N LYS A 416 -46.18 -107.39 133.55
CA LYS A 416 -46.70 -108.73 133.89
C LYS A 416 -45.69 -109.65 134.58
N GLU A 417 -44.38 -109.40 134.44
CA GLU A 417 -43.35 -110.32 134.95
C GLU A 417 -43.16 -110.23 136.47
N THR A 418 -43.63 -109.15 137.10
CA THR A 418 -43.64 -109.00 138.57
C THR A 418 -44.64 -109.89 139.31
N GLY A 419 -45.63 -110.48 138.62
CA GLY A 419 -46.60 -111.38 139.25
C GLY A 419 -46.02 -112.74 139.66
N ALA A 420 -45.13 -113.31 138.84
CA ALA A 420 -44.64 -114.68 139.00
C ALA A 420 -43.75 -114.90 140.25
N LEU A 421 -43.24 -113.84 140.86
CA LEU A 421 -42.47 -113.90 142.12
C LEU A 421 -43.34 -113.88 143.38
N GLN A 422 -44.62 -113.51 143.28
CA GLN A 422 -45.56 -113.57 144.40
C GLN A 422 -46.07 -115.00 144.62
N ASP A 423 -46.45 -115.70 143.54
CA ASP A 423 -46.95 -117.08 143.58
C ASP A 423 -45.97 -118.09 144.20
N ALA A 424 -44.66 -117.81 144.13
CA ALA A 424 -43.61 -118.61 144.76
C ALA A 424 -43.62 -118.51 146.30
N LYS A 425 -44.09 -117.39 146.86
CA LYS A 425 -44.14 -117.13 148.31
C LYS A 425 -45.35 -117.81 148.95
N ASP A 426 -46.53 -117.63 148.35
CA ASP A 426 -47.81 -118.07 148.92
C ASP A 426 -47.92 -119.61 149.02
N LYS A 427 -47.11 -120.35 148.24
CA LYS A 427 -47.03 -121.81 148.29
C LYS A 427 -46.32 -122.36 149.53
N LEU A 428 -45.40 -121.59 150.13
CA LEU A 428 -44.71 -121.95 151.39
C LEU A 428 -45.57 -121.63 152.63
N GLU A 429 -46.23 -120.48 152.65
CA GLU A 429 -47.14 -120.12 153.77
C GLU A 429 -48.29 -121.13 153.96
N LYS A 430 -48.67 -121.83 152.89
CA LYS A 430 -49.81 -122.77 152.91
C LYS A 430 -49.55 -124.02 153.76
N GLN A 431 -48.30 -124.51 153.82
CA GLN A 431 -47.94 -125.66 154.68
C GLN A 431 -47.89 -125.30 156.17
N VAL A 432 -47.55 -124.05 156.51
CA VAL A 432 -47.52 -123.58 157.91
C VAL A 432 -48.93 -123.41 158.47
N LYS A 433 -49.89 -122.94 157.65
CA LYS A 433 -51.28 -122.73 158.05
C LYS A 433 -52.00 -124.05 158.40
N GLU A 434 -51.70 -125.14 157.67
CA GLU A 434 -52.34 -126.46 157.88
C GLU A 434 -51.96 -127.10 159.23
N LEU A 435 -50.67 -127.05 159.63
CA LEU A 435 -50.23 -127.53 160.95
C LEU A 435 -50.74 -126.66 162.12
N THR A 436 -50.90 -125.34 161.90
CA THR A 436 -51.30 -124.40 162.96
C THR A 436 -52.78 -124.53 163.33
N SER A 437 -53.65 -124.86 162.35
CA SER A 437 -55.10 -125.00 162.58
C SER A 437 -55.47 -126.13 163.55
N SER A 438 -54.71 -127.22 163.58
CA SER A 438 -54.98 -128.36 164.49
C SER A 438 -54.84 -128.01 165.98
N LEU A 439 -54.02 -127.01 166.35
CA LEU A 439 -53.74 -126.68 167.75
C LEU A 439 -54.65 -125.58 168.32
N GLN A 440 -55.19 -124.68 167.48
CA GLN A 440 -56.10 -123.63 167.96
C GLN A 440 -57.54 -124.12 168.21
N LEU A 441 -57.95 -125.23 167.57
CA LEU A 441 -59.25 -125.86 167.79
C LEU A 441 -59.41 -126.34 169.25
N GLU A 442 -58.32 -126.78 169.89
CA GLU A 442 -58.31 -127.17 171.31
C GLU A 442 -58.45 -125.98 172.27
N LYS A 443 -57.94 -124.79 171.90
CA LYS A 443 -57.95 -123.62 172.80
C LYS A 443 -59.31 -122.93 172.92
N LYS A 444 -60.17 -123.02 171.89
CA LYS A 444 -61.47 -122.33 171.91
C LYS A 444 -62.43 -122.90 172.96
N LEU A 445 -62.35 -124.21 173.23
CA LEU A 445 -63.12 -124.94 174.25
C LEU A 445 -62.83 -124.54 175.71
N ARG A 446 -61.88 -123.64 175.99
CA ARG A 446 -61.68 -123.06 177.34
C ARG A 446 -62.02 -121.57 177.45
N ALA A 447 -62.31 -120.90 176.33
CA ALA A 447 -62.88 -119.54 176.36
C ALA A 447 -64.38 -119.57 176.72
N GLU A 448 -65.08 -120.68 176.52
CA GLU A 448 -66.49 -120.85 176.91
C GLU A 448 -66.72 -120.91 178.45
N LEU A 449 -65.69 -120.61 179.25
CA LEU A 449 -65.76 -120.30 180.69
C LEU A 449 -65.87 -118.79 180.99
N GLU A 450 -65.68 -117.93 179.99
CA GLU A 450 -65.49 -116.47 180.13
C GLU A 450 -66.73 -115.74 180.68
N GLU A 451 -67.93 -116.06 180.19
CA GLU A 451 -69.12 -115.22 180.45
C GLU A 451 -69.97 -115.64 181.66
N SER A 452 -69.72 -116.80 182.27
CA SER A 452 -70.47 -117.24 183.48
C SER A 452 -70.23 -116.39 184.73
N LYS A 453 -69.30 -115.42 184.70
CA LYS A 453 -69.04 -114.50 185.83
C LYS A 453 -69.36 -113.03 185.55
N ASN A 454 -69.48 -112.59 184.30
CA ASN A 454 -69.80 -111.20 183.98
C ASN A 454 -71.26 -110.79 184.30
N GLN A 455 -72.08 -111.72 184.79
CA GLN A 455 -73.45 -111.43 185.25
C GLN A 455 -73.59 -111.31 186.78
N GLU A 456 -72.57 -111.66 187.58
CA GLU A 456 -72.52 -111.25 188.99
C GLU A 456 -71.85 -109.87 189.12
N ILE A 457 -72.61 -108.86 188.68
CA ILE A 457 -72.90 -107.70 189.52
C ILE A 457 -71.68 -106.79 189.83
N ALA A 458 -71.46 -105.67 189.14
CA ALA A 458 -72.43 -104.65 188.70
C ALA A 458 -73.34 -104.05 189.81
N ARG A 459 -73.03 -104.27 191.10
CA ARG A 459 -73.56 -103.46 192.24
C ARG A 459 -72.48 -102.64 192.93
N LEU A 460 -71.20 -102.99 192.79
CA LEU A 460 -70.07 -102.13 193.20
C LEU A 460 -69.70 -101.10 192.12
N GLN A 461 -70.59 -100.89 191.14
CA GLN A 461 -70.40 -100.12 189.90
C GLN A 461 -70.30 -98.58 190.10
N SER A 462 -70.43 -98.08 191.33
CA SER A 462 -70.81 -96.69 191.62
C SER A 462 -69.91 -95.98 192.66
N ALA A 463 -68.66 -96.43 192.84
CA ALA A 463 -67.88 -96.12 194.05
C ALA A 463 -66.70 -95.13 193.91
N LEU A 464 -66.10 -94.89 192.73
CA LEU A 464 -65.05 -93.86 192.59
C LEU A 464 -64.85 -93.32 191.15
N GLU A 465 -65.58 -92.27 190.80
CA GLU A 465 -65.58 -91.63 189.48
C GLU A 465 -64.46 -90.57 189.29
N MET A 466 -63.26 -90.80 189.87
CA MET A 466 -62.23 -89.75 189.95
C MET A 466 -61.07 -89.91 188.94
N THR A 467 -60.99 -88.93 188.02
CA THR A 467 -59.75 -88.29 187.47
C THR A 467 -58.85 -89.11 186.50
N GLN A 468 -58.16 -88.56 185.47
CA GLN A 468 -58.14 -87.19 184.86
C GLN A 468 -57.53 -87.15 183.41
N LEU A 469 -57.19 -85.92 182.95
CA LEU A 469 -57.00 -85.37 181.59
C LEU A 469 -55.50 -85.23 181.12
N GLU A 470 -55.26 -84.85 179.83
CA GLU A 470 -54.29 -83.79 179.32
C GLU A 470 -52.96 -84.08 178.46
N LEU A 471 -52.64 -83.18 177.47
CA LEU A 471 -51.33 -82.67 176.86
C LEU A 471 -50.54 -83.15 175.53
N LYS A 472 -50.52 -82.30 174.44
CA LYS A 472 -49.50 -81.57 173.54
C LYS A 472 -48.22 -82.05 172.67
N GLU A 473 -48.18 -81.69 171.32
CA GLU A 473 -47.28 -80.87 170.36
C GLU A 473 -45.76 -81.07 169.79
N THR A 474 -45.39 -80.52 168.55
CA THR A 474 -44.05 -80.10 167.83
C THR A 474 -43.35 -80.96 166.64
N LYS A 475 -42.34 -80.63 165.69
CA LYS A 475 -41.58 -79.46 165.00
C LYS A 475 -40.52 -79.74 163.78
N GLU A 476 -40.38 -78.87 162.70
CA GLU A 476 -39.22 -78.19 161.90
C GLU A 476 -37.98 -78.68 160.93
N MET A 477 -37.63 -77.89 159.83
CA MET A 477 -36.28 -77.41 159.15
C MET A 477 -35.45 -77.90 157.82
N GLN A 478 -34.91 -76.93 156.97
CA GLN A 478 -33.56 -76.68 156.21
C GLN A 478 -32.98 -77.05 154.73
N ASN A 479 -32.18 -76.10 154.07
CA ASN A 479 -30.94 -76.09 153.10
C ASN A 479 -30.89 -76.49 151.54
N LYS A 480 -29.94 -76.20 150.55
CA LYS A 480 -28.81 -75.18 150.19
C LYS A 480 -28.33 -75.02 148.64
N GLU A 481 -27.01 -74.93 148.20
CA GLU A 481 -26.43 -74.23 146.93
C GLU A 481 -25.18 -74.81 146.10
N GLY A 482 -24.61 -74.11 145.04
CA GLY A 482 -23.40 -74.44 144.18
C GLY A 482 -22.64 -73.29 143.36
N GLN A 483 -21.55 -73.55 142.55
CA GLN A 483 -20.57 -72.58 141.85
C GLN A 483 -19.79 -73.17 140.58
N THR A 484 -18.78 -72.66 139.76
CA THR A 484 -17.91 -71.41 139.50
C THR A 484 -17.23 -71.35 138.03
N ALA A 485 -16.16 -70.55 137.69
CA ALA A 485 -15.56 -70.28 136.30
C ALA A 485 -14.02 -69.89 136.20
N LYS A 486 -13.37 -69.63 135.00
CA LYS A 486 -12.49 -68.42 134.63
C LYS A 486 -11.63 -68.37 133.30
N ASN A 487 -11.18 -67.12 132.95
CA ASN A 487 -10.12 -66.62 132.00
C ASN A 487 -10.48 -66.43 130.48
N ILE A 488 -10.65 -65.22 129.88
CA ILE A 488 -9.71 -64.09 129.50
C ILE A 488 -9.05 -64.32 128.10
N ALA A 489 -8.88 -63.39 127.12
CA ALA A 489 -8.74 -61.90 127.02
C ALA A 489 -9.51 -61.31 125.74
N VAL A 490 -9.68 -60.00 125.36
CA VAL A 490 -8.88 -58.71 125.19
C VAL A 490 -8.04 -58.66 123.87
N THR A 491 -8.02 -57.66 122.95
CA THR A 491 -8.77 -56.37 122.64
C THR A 491 -8.37 -55.87 121.20
N GLN A 492 -9.18 -55.36 120.24
CA GLN A 492 -10.00 -54.11 120.13
C GLN A 492 -9.14 -52.79 120.13
N GLU A 493 -9.41 -51.64 119.47
CA GLU A 493 -10.53 -51.03 118.66
C GLU A 493 -9.95 -49.92 117.69
N VAL A 494 -10.51 -49.43 116.56
CA VAL A 494 -11.80 -48.73 116.19
C VAL A 494 -11.85 -47.26 116.71
N PRO A 495 -12.60 -46.26 116.15
CA PRO A 495 -13.45 -46.19 114.93
C PRO A 495 -12.71 -45.67 113.66
N VAL A 496 -13.14 -44.82 112.69
CA VAL A 496 -14.25 -43.84 112.45
C VAL A 496 -14.52 -43.71 110.92
N THR A 497 -15.58 -43.05 110.41
CA THR A 497 -16.96 -43.56 110.14
C THR A 497 -17.61 -42.84 108.93
N ASN A 498 -18.55 -43.52 108.24
CA ASN A 498 -19.71 -42.99 107.46
C ASN A 498 -19.51 -42.26 106.09
N ASP A 499 -20.43 -42.35 105.10
CA ASP A 499 -21.47 -43.36 104.74
C ASP A 499 -22.06 -43.05 103.30
N VAL A 500 -23.01 -43.88 102.79
CA VAL A 500 -24.02 -43.62 101.70
C VAL A 500 -23.51 -43.63 100.23
N LEU A 501 -24.17 -44.20 99.21
CA LEU A 501 -25.21 -45.26 99.10
C LEU A 501 -25.31 -45.86 97.66
N VAL A 502 -25.81 -47.10 97.60
CA VAL A 502 -26.10 -48.06 96.50
C VAL A 502 -26.59 -47.58 95.10
N LYS A 503 -25.96 -48.17 94.06
CA LYS A 503 -26.39 -48.67 92.71
C LYS A 503 -27.85 -48.46 92.16
N LYS A 504 -27.93 -48.48 90.80
CA LYS A 504 -29.03 -48.89 89.85
C LYS A 504 -29.75 -47.75 89.08
N PRO A 505 -30.45 -48.00 87.94
CA PRO A 505 -30.23 -49.00 86.85
C PRO A 505 -30.58 -48.47 85.41
N ALA A 506 -30.56 -49.38 84.40
CA ALA A 506 -31.36 -49.37 83.15
C ALA A 506 -31.00 -48.29 82.06
N ALA A 507 -30.79 -48.66 80.78
CA ALA A 507 -31.75 -48.85 79.66
C ALA A 507 -32.22 -47.49 79.03
N GLU A 508 -32.67 -47.35 77.77
CA GLU A 508 -32.95 -48.26 76.64
C GLU A 508 -32.97 -47.46 75.30
N ASN A 509 -32.95 -48.13 74.13
CA ASN A 509 -33.07 -47.57 72.75
C ASN A 509 -31.93 -46.64 72.26
N GLU A 510 -31.47 -46.58 71.01
CA GLU A 510 -32.08 -46.56 69.64
C GLU A 510 -32.80 -45.25 69.24
N GLY A 511 -32.38 -44.63 68.11
CA GLY A 511 -33.23 -43.68 67.37
C GLY A 511 -32.61 -42.51 66.58
N LEU A 512 -32.05 -42.78 65.38
CA LEU A 512 -32.20 -42.00 64.12
C LEU A 512 -31.95 -40.46 64.01
N LYS A 513 -31.32 -40.07 62.87
CA LYS A 513 -31.62 -38.86 62.03
C LYS A 513 -31.25 -37.46 62.60
N GLU A 514 -31.13 -36.37 61.82
CA GLU A 514 -30.87 -36.15 60.36
C GLU A 514 -30.32 -34.72 60.11
N THR A 515 -29.44 -34.55 59.11
CA THR A 515 -29.07 -33.24 58.49
C THR A 515 -28.39 -32.22 59.45
N LYS A 516 -27.93 -31.01 59.08
CA LYS A 516 -28.07 -30.20 57.84
C LYS A 516 -26.96 -29.12 57.73
N GLU A 517 -26.80 -28.58 56.52
CA GLU A 517 -26.28 -27.22 56.19
C GLU A 517 -24.79 -26.82 56.39
N LEU A 518 -24.43 -25.80 55.61
CA LEU A 518 -23.18 -25.02 55.51
C LEU A 518 -23.22 -23.82 56.52
N PRO A 519 -22.12 -23.10 56.87
CA PRO A 519 -21.52 -22.11 55.95
C PRO A 519 -20.01 -21.79 56.07
N LEU A 520 -19.64 -20.83 55.23
CA LEU A 520 -18.37 -20.16 54.89
C LEU A 520 -17.70 -19.33 56.04
N LYS A 521 -16.59 -18.68 55.65
CA LYS A 521 -15.84 -17.54 56.26
C LYS A 521 -14.62 -17.94 57.12
N GLU A 522 -13.40 -17.44 56.85
CA GLU A 522 -12.85 -16.07 57.01
C GLU A 522 -12.73 -15.67 58.51
N SER A 523 -11.65 -15.07 59.04
CA SER A 523 -10.39 -14.58 58.44
C SER A 523 -9.29 -14.33 59.50
N ALA A 524 -8.01 -14.41 59.09
CA ALA A 524 -6.86 -13.50 59.36
C ALA A 524 -6.54 -12.89 60.76
N ALA A 525 -5.29 -12.41 60.90
CA ALA A 525 -4.67 -11.70 62.05
C ALA A 525 -4.41 -12.58 63.30
N ALA A 526 -3.16 -12.77 63.77
CA ALA A 526 -2.25 -11.85 64.50
C ALA A 526 -2.63 -11.66 65.99
N SER A 527 -1.72 -11.44 66.94
CA SER A 527 -0.23 -11.42 66.91
C SER A 527 0.35 -12.63 67.68
N SER A 528 1.39 -12.67 68.54
CA SER A 528 2.30 -11.70 69.19
C SER A 528 3.69 -12.33 69.44
N THR A 529 4.59 -11.65 70.18
CA THR A 529 5.89 -12.15 70.67
C THR A 529 6.18 -11.68 72.10
N SER A 530 7.03 -12.43 72.81
CA SER A 530 7.90 -11.98 73.93
C SER A 530 7.27 -11.65 75.29
N GLU A 531 7.69 -12.39 76.33
CA GLU A 531 8.34 -11.75 77.50
C GLU A 531 9.40 -12.68 78.17
N GLN A 532 10.15 -12.11 79.12
CA GLN A 532 11.51 -12.51 79.58
C GLN A 532 11.54 -13.68 80.61
N VAL A 533 12.49 -14.64 80.63
CA VAL A 533 13.95 -14.62 81.00
C VAL A 533 14.17 -14.43 82.54
N PRO A 534 15.14 -15.09 83.27
CA PRO A 534 16.45 -15.66 82.85
C PRO A 534 16.95 -17.02 83.49
N THR A 535 18.20 -17.40 83.15
CA THR A 535 19.26 -18.00 84.04
C THR A 535 19.52 -19.54 84.14
N THR A 536 20.65 -19.94 83.49
CA THR A 536 21.67 -21.01 83.75
C THR A 536 21.49 -22.52 83.47
N GLN A 537 22.46 -23.00 82.66
CA GLN A 537 23.21 -24.29 82.65
C GLN A 537 22.56 -25.61 82.20
N GLY A 538 23.26 -26.34 81.29
CA GLY A 538 23.06 -27.77 81.01
C GLY A 538 23.01 -28.19 79.53
N ILE A 539 24.14 -28.64 78.96
CA ILE A 539 24.29 -29.26 77.61
C ILE A 539 24.63 -30.76 77.83
N PRO A 540 24.27 -31.74 76.95
CA PRO A 540 24.14 -31.63 75.48
C PRO A 540 22.88 -32.23 74.82
N VAL A 541 22.77 -31.97 73.50
CA VAL A 541 21.80 -32.55 72.54
C VAL A 541 22.60 -33.25 71.41
N THR A 542 22.08 -34.34 70.84
CA THR A 542 22.75 -35.12 69.77
C THR A 542 22.36 -34.69 68.34
N SER A 543 23.21 -35.02 67.35
CA SER A 543 23.33 -34.29 66.07
C SER A 543 22.42 -34.77 64.90
N ASP A 544 21.62 -35.81 65.13
CA ASP A 544 21.02 -36.61 64.06
C ASP A 544 19.75 -36.04 63.39
N GLU A 545 19.06 -35.11 64.06
CA GLU A 545 17.77 -34.56 63.59
C GLU A 545 17.96 -33.35 62.67
N LEU A 546 18.99 -32.54 62.93
CA LEU A 546 19.34 -31.36 62.14
C LEU A 546 19.98 -31.74 60.80
N THR A 547 20.88 -32.72 60.82
CA THR A 547 21.57 -33.23 59.63
C THR A 547 20.60 -33.82 58.61
N LYS A 548 19.61 -34.61 59.04
CA LYS A 548 18.57 -35.22 58.16
C LYS A 548 17.65 -34.18 57.51
N LYS A 549 17.34 -33.08 58.20
CA LYS A 549 16.55 -31.98 57.62
C LYS A 549 17.39 -31.18 56.62
N LEU A 550 18.65 -30.92 56.94
CA LEU A 550 19.57 -30.21 56.05
C LEU A 550 19.88 -31.00 54.77
N THR A 551 20.01 -32.32 54.83
CA THR A 551 20.19 -33.15 53.61
C THR A 551 18.94 -33.21 52.74
N ALA A 552 17.75 -33.38 53.34
CA ALA A 552 16.49 -33.37 52.59
C ALA A 552 16.24 -32.04 51.87
N GLU A 553 16.53 -30.91 52.51
CA GLU A 553 16.41 -29.58 51.89
C GLU A 553 17.46 -29.37 50.78
N ASN A 554 18.67 -29.90 50.94
CA ASN A 554 19.70 -29.87 49.89
C ASN A 554 19.34 -30.74 48.66
N GLU A 555 18.74 -31.91 48.84
CA GLU A 555 18.24 -32.70 47.70
C GLU A 555 17.07 -32.00 47.00
N ARG A 556 16.16 -31.37 47.76
CA ARG A 556 15.08 -30.55 47.21
C ARG A 556 15.60 -29.36 46.42
N LEU A 557 16.63 -28.68 46.91
CA LEU A 557 17.29 -27.58 46.19
C LEU A 557 18.02 -28.06 44.94
N LYS A 558 18.73 -29.20 44.98
CA LYS A 558 19.35 -29.80 43.78
C LYS A 558 18.31 -30.16 42.72
N ALA A 559 17.18 -30.75 43.11
CA ALA A 559 16.09 -31.06 42.19
C ALA A 559 15.47 -29.78 41.57
N LEU A 560 15.38 -28.69 42.35
CA LEU A 560 14.91 -27.40 41.84
C LEU A 560 15.92 -26.77 40.87
N VAL A 561 17.21 -26.78 41.19
CA VAL A 561 18.30 -26.30 40.32
C VAL A 561 18.31 -27.06 38.99
N SER A 562 18.30 -28.40 39.01
CA SER A 562 18.25 -29.20 37.78
C SER A 562 16.98 -28.94 36.94
N SER A 563 15.83 -28.71 37.58
CA SER A 563 14.60 -28.30 36.89
C SER A 563 14.63 -26.85 36.36
N LEU A 564 15.55 -26.00 36.84
CA LEU A 564 15.76 -24.64 36.32
C LEU A 564 16.79 -24.65 35.19
N GLU A 565 17.88 -25.40 35.33
CA GLU A 565 18.88 -25.64 34.27
C GLU A 565 18.21 -26.20 33.01
N GLN A 566 17.38 -27.24 33.15
CA GLN A 566 16.62 -27.82 32.03
C GLN A 566 15.64 -26.80 31.38
N LYS A 567 15.09 -25.87 32.16
CA LYS A 567 14.22 -24.80 31.64
C LYS A 567 15.01 -23.72 30.92
N ILE A 568 16.20 -23.38 31.40
CA ILE A 568 17.10 -22.43 30.75
C ILE A 568 17.50 -22.97 29.38
N GLU A 569 17.98 -24.23 29.31
CA GLU A 569 18.32 -24.92 28.05
C GLU A 569 17.11 -24.99 27.10
N GLU A 570 15.90 -25.28 27.62
CA GLU A 570 14.66 -25.23 26.84
C GLU A 570 14.26 -23.82 26.36
N THR A 571 14.72 -22.74 26.99
CA THR A 571 14.46 -21.37 26.56
C THR A 571 15.52 -20.84 25.61
N GLU A 572 16.80 -21.15 25.85
CA GLU A 572 17.91 -20.80 24.95
C GLU A 572 17.73 -21.46 23.59
N LYS A 573 17.36 -22.74 23.57
CA LYS A 573 17.07 -23.47 22.33
C LYS A 573 15.89 -22.90 21.55
N LYS A 574 14.82 -22.46 22.24
CA LYS A 574 13.69 -21.78 21.60
C LYS A 574 14.09 -20.39 21.08
N TYR A 575 14.92 -19.67 21.81
CA TYR A 575 15.47 -18.37 21.38
C TYR A 575 16.32 -18.53 20.11
N GLU A 576 17.20 -19.53 20.07
CA GLU A 576 18.04 -19.85 18.90
C GLU A 576 17.20 -20.29 17.69
N GLU A 577 16.16 -21.12 17.89
CA GLU A 577 15.19 -21.47 16.85
C GLU A 577 14.44 -20.23 16.32
N THR A 578 14.01 -19.30 17.18
CA THR A 578 13.39 -18.03 16.72
C THR A 578 14.36 -17.09 16.04
N SER A 579 15.61 -17.00 16.49
CA SER A 579 16.67 -16.19 15.87
C SER A 579 16.98 -16.68 14.46
N LYS A 580 17.07 -18.00 14.28
CA LYS A 580 17.26 -18.62 12.97
C LYS A 580 16.08 -18.37 12.03
N HIS A 581 14.85 -18.39 12.54
CA HIS A 581 13.67 -18.01 11.74
C HIS A 581 13.62 -16.51 11.40
N ALA A 582 14.17 -15.62 12.24
CA ALA A 582 14.31 -14.20 11.94
C ALA A 582 15.34 -13.97 10.80
N MET A 583 16.52 -14.57 10.88
CA MET A 583 17.53 -14.50 9.80
C MET A 583 17.00 -15.08 8.48
N GLU A 584 16.22 -16.16 8.53
CA GLU A 584 15.53 -16.70 7.37
C GLU A 584 14.44 -15.78 6.81
N ALA A 585 13.86 -14.87 7.60
CA ALA A 585 12.91 -13.88 7.14
C ALA A 585 13.62 -12.66 6.53
N GLU A 586 14.68 -12.17 7.18
CA GLU A 586 15.54 -11.09 6.66
C GLU A 586 16.16 -11.45 5.30
N SER A 587 16.68 -12.67 5.15
CA SER A 587 17.18 -13.17 3.86
C SER A 587 16.12 -13.16 2.76
N LYS A 588 14.87 -13.57 3.08
CA LYS A 588 13.74 -13.53 2.13
C LYS A 588 13.28 -12.10 1.82
N ILE A 589 13.39 -11.17 2.77
CA ILE A 589 13.13 -9.73 2.55
C ILE A 589 14.18 -9.13 1.62
N ILE A 590 15.46 -9.51 1.76
CA ILE A 590 16.52 -9.10 0.84
C ILE A 590 16.27 -9.65 -0.57
N GLU A 591 15.96 -10.95 -0.72
CA GLU A 591 15.59 -11.55 -2.02
C GLU A 591 14.39 -10.83 -2.66
N LEU A 592 13.35 -10.52 -1.89
CA LEU A 592 12.18 -9.77 -2.36
C LEU A 592 12.53 -8.34 -2.78
N LYS A 593 13.40 -7.64 -2.03
CA LYS A 593 13.84 -6.28 -2.38
C LYS A 593 14.66 -6.27 -3.68
N THR A 594 15.60 -7.20 -3.85
CA THR A 594 16.33 -7.35 -5.13
C THR A 594 15.43 -7.81 -6.27
N ALA A 595 14.36 -8.57 -5.99
CA ALA A 595 13.35 -8.93 -6.99
C ALA A 595 12.46 -7.73 -7.39
N MET A 596 12.14 -6.83 -6.45
CA MET A 596 11.45 -5.57 -6.74
C MET A 596 12.29 -4.63 -7.60
N GLN A 597 13.56 -4.40 -7.25
CA GLN A 597 14.46 -3.56 -8.07
C GLN A 597 14.60 -4.12 -9.51
N ARG A 598 14.69 -5.44 -9.66
CA ARG A 598 14.68 -6.12 -10.96
C ARG A 598 13.32 -6.15 -11.67
N LEU A 599 12.24 -5.68 -11.04
CA LEU A 599 10.94 -5.45 -11.67
C LEU A 599 10.79 -3.98 -12.04
N GLU A 600 11.20 -3.05 -11.18
CA GLU A 600 11.27 -1.60 -11.41
C GLU A 600 12.15 -1.28 -12.63
N GLU A 601 13.37 -1.83 -12.68
CA GLU A 601 14.28 -1.81 -13.84
C GLU A 601 13.58 -2.28 -15.14
N LYS A 602 12.78 -3.35 -15.07
CA LYS A 602 12.05 -3.88 -16.24
C LYS A 602 10.77 -3.13 -16.58
N ILE A 603 10.25 -2.34 -15.65
CA ILE A 603 9.15 -1.42 -15.91
C ILE A 603 9.72 -0.23 -16.69
N LEU A 604 10.86 0.33 -16.27
CA LEU A 604 11.60 1.35 -17.04
C LEU A 604 12.02 0.86 -18.44
N ASP A 605 12.54 -0.38 -18.58
CA ASP A 605 12.82 -0.99 -19.89
C ASP A 605 11.56 -1.02 -20.80
N ILE A 606 10.40 -1.36 -20.24
CA ILE A 606 9.15 -1.53 -20.98
C ILE A 606 8.48 -0.17 -21.27
N GLU A 607 8.59 0.79 -20.35
CA GLU A 607 8.10 2.16 -20.52
C GLU A 607 8.91 2.89 -21.59
N THR A 608 10.24 2.72 -21.61
CA THR A 608 11.09 3.25 -22.70
C THR A 608 10.84 2.53 -24.03
N GLU A 609 10.65 1.19 -24.06
CA GLU A 609 10.19 0.48 -25.27
C GLU A 609 8.84 1.06 -25.77
N ASP A 610 7.86 1.30 -24.90
CA ASP A 610 6.55 1.86 -25.28
C ASP A 610 6.64 3.33 -25.72
N GLN A 611 7.51 4.14 -25.09
CA GLN A 611 7.78 5.52 -25.50
C GLN A 611 8.38 5.57 -26.92
N ILE A 612 9.37 4.72 -27.21
CA ILE A 612 9.98 4.58 -28.54
C ILE A 612 8.94 4.09 -29.55
N LEU A 613 8.07 3.12 -29.19
CA LEU A 613 7.00 2.64 -30.06
C LEU A 613 5.94 3.72 -30.34
N ARG A 614 5.57 4.55 -29.36
CA ARG A 614 4.68 5.71 -29.54
C ARG A 614 5.32 6.78 -30.44
N GLN A 615 6.62 7.04 -30.28
CA GLN A 615 7.37 7.98 -31.12
C GLN A 615 7.47 7.47 -32.58
N GLN A 616 7.71 6.17 -32.78
CA GLN A 616 7.66 5.54 -34.11
C GLN A 616 6.24 5.50 -34.71
N ALA A 617 5.19 5.36 -33.89
CA ALA A 617 3.80 5.45 -34.34
C ALA A 617 3.47 6.87 -34.85
N LEU A 618 3.91 7.91 -34.14
CA LEU A 618 3.76 9.31 -34.58
C LEU A 618 4.52 9.59 -35.90
N LEU A 619 5.74 9.07 -36.04
CA LEU A 619 6.56 9.22 -37.26
C LEU A 619 6.09 8.38 -38.46
N SER A 620 5.22 7.39 -38.26
CA SER A 620 4.61 6.58 -39.33
C SER A 620 3.18 6.99 -39.68
N ALA A 621 2.45 7.60 -38.75
CA ALA A 621 1.14 8.22 -39.02
C ALA A 621 1.21 9.38 -40.02
N SER A 622 2.34 10.09 -40.11
CA SER A 622 2.58 11.16 -41.08
C SER A 622 2.88 10.68 -42.50
N ASN A 623 3.33 9.43 -42.67
CA ASN A 623 3.88 8.89 -43.92
C ASN A 623 2.94 7.89 -44.66
N SER A 624 1.68 7.77 -44.24
CA SER A 624 0.76 6.70 -44.71
C SER A 624 -0.51 7.17 -45.43
N LYS A 625 -0.48 8.35 -46.08
CA LYS A 625 -1.62 8.89 -46.86
C LYS A 625 -1.29 9.50 -48.24
N THR A 626 -0.57 8.76 -49.10
CA THR A 626 -0.52 9.05 -50.55
C THR A 626 -0.12 7.82 -51.38
N SER A 627 -1.09 6.99 -51.78
CA SER A 627 -1.09 6.27 -53.07
C SER A 627 -2.38 5.46 -53.27
N GLU A 628 -3.30 5.96 -54.10
CA GLU A 628 -4.10 5.11 -54.99
C GLU A 628 -4.63 5.97 -56.17
N THR A 629 -4.88 5.34 -57.33
CA THR A 629 -4.89 6.05 -58.62
C THR A 629 -6.26 6.23 -59.27
N ALA A 630 -6.57 7.49 -59.59
CA ALA A 630 -7.29 7.96 -60.78
C ALA A 630 -8.57 7.23 -61.25
N ALA A 631 -9.72 7.90 -61.07
CA ALA A 631 -10.85 7.82 -62.01
C ALA A 631 -11.46 9.22 -62.21
N THR A 632 -11.80 9.57 -63.44
CA THR A 632 -12.23 10.90 -63.88
C THR A 632 -13.68 11.24 -63.56
N SER A 633 -13.94 12.41 -62.95
CA SER A 633 -14.93 13.37 -63.48
C SER A 633 -14.77 14.77 -62.84
N ALA A 634 -14.67 15.78 -63.70
CA ALA A 634 -14.86 17.21 -63.38
C ALA A 634 -16.35 17.57 -63.71
N PRO A 635 -16.89 18.78 -63.42
CA PRO A 635 -16.15 20.02 -63.14
C PRO A 635 -16.76 21.01 -62.10
N LEU A 636 -16.00 22.09 -61.84
CA LEU A 636 -16.40 23.48 -61.51
C LEU A 636 -17.36 23.76 -60.34
N GLU A 637 -16.90 24.58 -59.38
CA GLU A 637 -17.27 26.02 -59.39
C GLU A 637 -16.24 26.89 -58.62
N ASN A 638 -16.38 28.22 -58.71
CA ASN A 638 -15.42 29.21 -58.21
C ASN A 638 -15.69 29.68 -56.77
N ASP A 639 -14.64 29.65 -55.95
CA ASP A 639 -13.94 30.80 -55.35
C ASP A 639 -14.69 32.10 -54.91
N GLN A 640 -14.12 32.73 -53.86
CA GLN A 640 -14.33 34.12 -53.34
C GLN A 640 -15.53 34.48 -52.42
N GLN A 641 -15.23 34.47 -51.11
CA GLN A 641 -15.25 35.62 -50.17
C GLN A 641 -16.40 36.67 -50.18
N ALA A 642 -17.01 36.91 -49.01
CA ALA A 642 -17.41 38.25 -48.53
C ALA A 642 -17.64 38.27 -46.99
N GLN A 643 -17.77 39.46 -46.39
CA GLN A 643 -17.87 39.69 -44.94
C GLN A 643 -19.28 40.05 -44.42
N MET A 644 -19.41 39.97 -43.09
CA MET A 644 -20.42 40.53 -42.18
C MET A 644 -21.45 41.59 -42.65
N SER A 645 -22.72 41.34 -42.26
CA SER A 645 -23.70 42.32 -41.76
C SER A 645 -24.39 43.31 -42.77
N PRO A 646 -25.54 43.93 -42.40
CA PRO A 646 -26.76 43.26 -41.95
C PRO A 646 -28.08 43.83 -42.54
N GLY A 647 -29.13 42.99 -42.67
CA GLY A 647 -30.53 43.42 -42.41
C GLY A 647 -31.60 43.33 -43.51
N SER A 648 -32.85 43.50 -43.05
CA SER A 648 -34.13 43.67 -43.78
C SER A 648 -34.86 42.43 -44.36
N SER A 649 -36.03 42.18 -43.78
CA SER A 649 -36.95 41.05 -43.99
C SER A 649 -37.75 41.07 -45.30
N LYS A 650 -38.14 39.87 -45.80
CA LYS A 650 -39.44 39.63 -46.47
C LYS A 650 -39.88 38.16 -46.35
N LYS A 651 -41.19 37.89 -46.45
CA LYS A 651 -41.83 36.59 -46.14
C LYS A 651 -42.40 35.88 -47.36
N SER A 652 -42.25 34.54 -47.42
CA SER A 652 -43.17 33.58 -48.05
C SER A 652 -42.89 32.19 -47.47
N LEU A 653 -43.72 31.63 -46.57
CA LEU A 653 -45.02 30.94 -46.77
C LEU A 653 -44.89 29.43 -47.05
N GLY A 654 -45.50 28.61 -46.17
CA GLY A 654 -45.27 27.15 -46.04
C GLY A 654 -44.42 26.85 -44.81
N ARG A 655 -44.92 26.51 -43.61
CA ARG A 655 -46.13 25.82 -43.14
C ARG A 655 -46.08 24.28 -43.21
N GLU A 656 -45.16 23.68 -42.46
CA GLU A 656 -45.49 22.86 -41.26
C GLU A 656 -44.22 22.34 -40.55
N ASP A 657 -43.85 22.94 -39.40
CA ASP A 657 -42.98 22.29 -38.37
C ASP A 657 -42.87 23.11 -37.06
N SER A 658 -44.00 23.28 -36.35
CA SER A 658 -44.12 24.26 -35.25
C SER A 658 -43.88 23.70 -33.84
N LYS A 659 -42.92 22.77 -33.65
CA LYS A 659 -42.52 22.28 -32.30
C LYS A 659 -41.01 22.13 -32.08
N THR A 660 -40.23 21.80 -33.11
CA THR A 660 -38.77 21.63 -33.01
C THR A 660 -38.00 22.95 -32.95
N SER A 661 -38.43 23.96 -33.71
CA SER A 661 -37.76 25.29 -33.76
C SER A 661 -37.63 25.98 -32.39
N SER A 662 -38.68 25.92 -31.55
CA SER A 662 -38.69 26.57 -30.23
C SER A 662 -37.70 25.98 -29.23
N GLN A 663 -37.33 24.71 -29.38
CA GLN A 663 -36.48 24.00 -28.42
C GLN A 663 -35.00 24.33 -28.65
N ASN A 664 -34.57 24.41 -29.92
CA ASN A 664 -33.20 24.78 -30.28
C ASN A 664 -32.88 26.25 -29.93
N GLY A 665 -33.83 27.17 -30.10
CA GLY A 665 -33.64 28.58 -29.72
C GLY A 665 -33.38 28.75 -28.22
N ARG A 666 -34.24 28.15 -27.39
CA ARG A 666 -34.08 28.16 -25.92
C ARG A 666 -32.80 27.45 -25.45
N GLN A 667 -32.37 26.40 -26.16
CA GLN A 667 -31.07 25.77 -25.88
C GLN A 667 -29.90 26.71 -26.16
N GLN A 668 -29.95 27.50 -27.24
CA GLN A 668 -28.90 28.49 -27.55
C GLN A 668 -28.84 29.60 -26.49
N GLU A 669 -29.99 30.15 -26.07
CA GLU A 669 -30.09 31.17 -25.01
C GLU A 669 -29.55 30.66 -23.67
N ASN A 670 -29.78 29.39 -23.35
CA ASN A 670 -29.19 28.76 -22.17
C ASN A 670 -27.67 28.54 -22.31
N VAL A 671 -27.16 28.19 -23.50
CA VAL A 671 -25.70 28.14 -23.75
C VAL A 671 -25.07 29.52 -23.59
N ASP A 672 -25.70 30.60 -24.07
CA ASP A 672 -25.25 31.98 -23.87
C ASP A 672 -25.21 32.35 -22.37
N THR A 673 -26.24 31.97 -21.63
CA THR A 673 -26.35 32.21 -20.18
C THR A 673 -25.27 31.46 -19.39
N LEU A 674 -25.03 30.19 -19.74
CA LEU A 674 -23.94 29.38 -19.15
C LEU A 674 -22.58 30.03 -19.41
N LEU A 675 -22.28 30.38 -20.67
CA LEU A 675 -20.99 30.96 -21.05
C LEU A 675 -20.72 32.28 -20.30
N LYS A 676 -21.72 33.16 -20.17
CA LYS A 676 -21.60 34.42 -19.44
C LYS A 676 -21.34 34.23 -17.93
N CYS A 677 -21.94 33.22 -17.31
CA CYS A 677 -21.69 32.92 -15.90
C CYS A 677 -20.28 32.32 -15.72
N VAL A 678 -19.93 31.34 -16.56
CA VAL A 678 -18.66 30.60 -16.52
C VAL A 678 -17.44 31.43 -16.94
N SER A 679 -17.61 32.51 -17.72
CA SER A 679 -16.52 33.44 -18.04
C SER A 679 -16.06 34.30 -16.86
N GLN A 680 -16.80 34.28 -15.73
CA GLN A 680 -16.40 34.93 -14.48
C GLN A 680 -15.67 33.93 -13.57
N ASN A 681 -14.83 34.41 -12.65
CA ASN A 681 -14.23 33.55 -11.63
C ASN A 681 -15.30 33.13 -10.60
N LEU A 682 -15.92 31.97 -10.83
CA LEU A 682 -16.93 31.36 -9.94
C LEU A 682 -16.32 30.69 -8.68
N GLY A 683 -15.00 30.75 -8.50
CA GLY A 683 -14.30 30.18 -7.36
C GLY A 683 -14.45 28.66 -7.21
N PHE A 684 -14.38 28.22 -5.94
CA PHE A 684 -14.27 26.82 -5.55
C PHE A 684 -15.31 26.47 -4.47
N SER A 685 -15.78 25.22 -4.47
CA SER A 685 -16.68 24.66 -3.45
C SER A 685 -16.17 23.28 -3.06
N GLN A 686 -15.95 23.04 -1.76
CA GLN A 686 -15.29 21.84 -1.24
C GLN A 686 -13.98 21.52 -1.98
N GLU A 687 -13.12 22.53 -2.15
CA GLU A 687 -11.82 22.42 -2.84
C GLU A 687 -11.93 22.06 -4.34
N LYS A 688 -13.13 22.06 -4.93
CA LYS A 688 -13.36 21.76 -6.35
C LYS A 688 -13.81 23.00 -7.15
N PRO A 689 -13.34 23.18 -8.40
CA PRO A 689 -13.72 24.32 -9.23
C PRO A 689 -15.18 24.29 -9.67
N VAL A 690 -15.92 25.37 -9.37
CA VAL A 690 -17.38 25.46 -9.59
C VAL A 690 -17.74 25.55 -11.07
N ALA A 691 -16.96 26.30 -11.86
CA ALA A 691 -17.19 26.47 -13.30
C ALA A 691 -17.07 25.13 -14.05
N ALA A 692 -16.00 24.38 -13.84
CA ALA A 692 -15.81 23.04 -14.43
C ALA A 692 -16.96 22.07 -14.16
N PHE A 693 -17.42 21.98 -12.91
CA PHE A 693 -18.55 21.14 -12.51
C PHE A 693 -19.87 21.59 -13.14
N THR A 694 -20.10 22.90 -13.20
CA THR A 694 -21.28 23.53 -13.80
C THR A 694 -21.34 23.27 -15.31
N ILE A 695 -20.22 23.45 -16.03
CA ILE A 695 -20.09 23.08 -17.45
C ILE A 695 -20.44 21.59 -17.64
N TYR A 696 -19.82 20.71 -16.85
CA TYR A 696 -20.00 19.27 -16.96
C TYR A 696 -21.47 18.83 -16.76
N LYS A 697 -22.15 19.31 -15.69
CA LYS A 697 -23.58 19.02 -15.49
C LYS A 697 -24.44 19.50 -16.67
N CYS A 698 -24.18 20.69 -17.21
CA CYS A 698 -24.92 21.22 -18.35
C CYS A 698 -24.73 20.36 -19.62
N LEU A 699 -23.49 19.99 -19.94
CA LEU A 699 -23.18 19.13 -21.08
C LEU A 699 -23.80 17.72 -20.96
N LEU A 700 -23.88 17.17 -19.74
CA LEU A 700 -24.53 15.90 -19.46
C LEU A 700 -26.07 16.00 -19.61
N HIS A 701 -26.70 17.01 -19.01
CA HIS A 701 -28.14 17.25 -19.09
C HIS A 701 -28.62 17.52 -20.52
N TRP A 702 -27.88 18.33 -21.29
CA TRP A 702 -28.14 18.58 -22.71
C TRP A 702 -27.73 17.43 -23.65
N LYS A 703 -27.16 16.34 -23.10
CA LYS A 703 -26.66 15.17 -23.85
C LYS A 703 -25.64 15.51 -24.94
N SER A 704 -24.87 16.59 -24.77
CA SER A 704 -23.90 17.06 -25.77
C SER A 704 -22.87 16.00 -26.17
N PHE A 705 -22.58 15.03 -25.29
CA PHE A 705 -21.68 13.91 -25.55
C PHE A 705 -22.24 12.84 -26.51
N GLU A 706 -23.58 12.72 -26.60
CA GLU A 706 -24.30 11.79 -27.48
C GLU A 706 -24.62 12.43 -28.86
N ALA A 707 -24.42 13.74 -29.01
CA ALA A 707 -24.83 14.51 -30.19
C ALA A 707 -23.86 14.34 -31.38
N GLU A 708 -24.41 14.03 -32.57
CA GLU A 708 -23.63 13.94 -33.81
C GLU A 708 -23.10 15.30 -34.30
N LYS A 709 -23.80 16.39 -33.94
CA LYS A 709 -23.42 17.78 -34.19
C LYS A 709 -23.85 18.64 -33.01
N THR A 710 -22.95 19.48 -32.50
CA THR A 710 -23.22 20.49 -31.48
C THR A 710 -22.15 21.57 -31.55
N SER A 711 -22.55 22.85 -31.43
CA SER A 711 -21.65 24.01 -31.37
C SER A 711 -21.23 24.37 -29.95
N VAL A 712 -21.78 23.70 -28.93
CA VAL A 712 -21.54 24.05 -27.51
C VAL A 712 -20.07 23.82 -27.13
N PHE A 713 -19.43 22.80 -27.72
CA PHE A 713 -18.00 22.53 -27.50
C PHE A 713 -17.12 23.63 -28.09
N ASP A 714 -17.34 24.01 -29.34
CA ASP A 714 -16.56 25.05 -30.02
C ASP A 714 -16.63 26.38 -29.24
N ARG A 715 -17.83 26.76 -28.77
CA ARG A 715 -18.03 27.99 -28.00
C ARG A 715 -17.44 27.95 -26.58
N LEU A 716 -17.40 26.77 -25.95
CA LEU A 716 -16.66 26.59 -24.69
C LEU A 716 -15.15 26.71 -24.92
N ILE A 717 -14.63 26.21 -26.05
CA ILE A 717 -13.23 26.36 -26.45
C ILE A 717 -12.88 27.82 -26.79
N GLU A 718 -13.75 28.56 -27.49
CA GLU A 718 -13.60 30.00 -27.72
C GLU A 718 -13.55 30.78 -26.41
N MET A 719 -14.45 30.48 -25.47
CA MET A 719 -14.50 31.11 -24.15
C MET A 719 -13.23 30.84 -23.33
N ILE A 720 -12.80 29.57 -23.22
CA ILE A 720 -11.52 29.20 -22.56
C ILE A 720 -10.34 29.86 -23.29
N GLY A 721 -10.37 29.95 -24.62
CA GLY A 721 -9.36 30.65 -25.41
C GLY A 721 -9.22 32.12 -25.04
N SER A 722 -10.35 32.85 -24.99
CA SER A 722 -10.39 34.27 -24.61
C SER A 722 -9.99 34.52 -23.16
N ALA A 723 -10.33 33.60 -22.25
CA ALA A 723 -9.92 33.70 -20.85
C ALA A 723 -8.40 33.56 -20.66
N LEU A 724 -7.67 33.02 -21.64
CA LEU A 724 -6.22 32.82 -21.63
C LEU A 724 -5.46 33.87 -22.46
N GLU A 725 -6.06 35.04 -22.67
CA GLU A 725 -5.40 36.23 -23.23
C GLU A 725 -4.65 37.04 -22.15
N ASP A 726 -5.23 37.22 -20.95
CA ASP A 726 -4.49 37.71 -19.78
C ASP A 726 -3.60 36.59 -19.21
N GLN A 727 -2.43 36.43 -19.83
CA GLN A 727 -1.44 35.45 -19.39
C GLN A 727 -0.58 35.94 -18.23
N ASP A 728 -0.59 37.22 -17.87
CA ASP A 728 0.32 37.78 -16.87
C ASP A 728 -0.16 37.56 -15.43
N ASN A 729 -1.46 37.41 -15.19
CA ASN A 729 -2.01 37.07 -13.87
C ASN A 729 -1.82 35.57 -13.50
N ASN A 730 -0.97 35.28 -12.50
CA ASN A 730 -0.71 33.90 -12.04
C ASN A 730 -1.92 33.23 -11.39
N ASP A 731 -2.73 33.98 -10.64
CA ASP A 731 -3.92 33.47 -9.94
C ASP A 731 -4.98 33.01 -10.95
N HIS A 732 -5.23 33.86 -11.96
CA HIS A 732 -6.14 33.56 -13.07
C HIS A 732 -5.67 32.37 -13.91
N MET A 733 -4.36 32.23 -14.18
CA MET A 733 -3.84 31.03 -14.85
C MET A 733 -4.00 29.76 -13.99
N ALA A 734 -3.77 29.83 -12.68
CA ALA A 734 -3.95 28.70 -11.77
C ALA A 734 -5.44 28.30 -11.68
N TYR A 735 -6.36 29.26 -11.57
CA TYR A 735 -7.80 29.05 -11.64
C TYR A 735 -8.21 28.29 -12.91
N TRP A 736 -7.73 28.72 -14.09
CA TRP A 736 -8.05 28.05 -15.35
C TRP A 736 -7.37 26.70 -15.52
N LEU A 737 -6.18 26.48 -14.94
CA LEU A 737 -5.58 25.15 -14.87
C LEU A 737 -6.48 24.19 -14.08
N SER A 738 -6.90 24.56 -12.87
CA SER A 738 -7.79 23.74 -12.04
C SER A 738 -9.12 23.43 -12.74
N ASN A 739 -9.73 24.44 -13.37
CA ASN A 739 -10.99 24.27 -14.10
C ASN A 739 -10.86 23.34 -15.31
N THR A 740 -9.84 23.55 -16.15
CA THR A 740 -9.63 22.72 -17.35
C THR A 740 -9.26 21.28 -16.99
N CYS A 741 -8.43 21.06 -15.96
CA CYS A 741 -8.09 19.73 -15.44
C CYS A 741 -9.31 19.00 -14.89
N ALA A 742 -10.11 19.64 -14.02
CA ALA A 742 -11.29 19.01 -13.44
C ALA A 742 -12.36 18.68 -14.50
N LEU A 743 -12.56 19.56 -15.50
CA LEU A 743 -13.45 19.28 -16.62
C LEU A 743 -12.93 18.11 -17.47
N LEU A 744 -11.62 18.05 -17.74
CA LEU A 744 -10.98 16.97 -18.49
C LEU A 744 -11.10 15.62 -17.79
N PHE A 745 -10.91 15.58 -16.47
CA PHE A 745 -11.15 14.41 -15.62
C PHE A 745 -12.60 13.91 -15.69
N LEU A 746 -13.57 14.82 -15.49
CA LEU A 746 -15.00 14.48 -15.54
C LEU A 746 -15.42 13.96 -16.93
N LEU A 747 -14.86 14.52 -18.01
CA LEU A 747 -15.02 13.99 -19.37
C LEU A 747 -14.40 12.59 -19.50
N GLN A 748 -13.13 12.41 -19.16
CA GLN A 748 -12.39 11.13 -19.26
C GLN A 748 -13.14 9.99 -18.57
N ARG A 749 -13.76 10.25 -17.41
CA ARG A 749 -14.49 9.24 -16.64
C ARG A 749 -15.87 8.88 -17.21
N SER A 750 -16.43 9.75 -18.04
CA SER A 750 -17.79 9.64 -18.58
C SER A 750 -17.85 8.99 -19.97
N LEU A 751 -16.80 9.14 -20.78
CA LEU A 751 -16.72 8.57 -22.12
C LEU A 751 -16.18 7.13 -22.08
N LYS A 752 -16.92 6.16 -22.64
CA LYS A 752 -16.44 4.77 -22.77
C LYS A 752 -15.17 4.68 -23.64
N SER A 753 -14.16 3.96 -23.17
CA SER A 753 -12.95 3.67 -23.94
C SER A 753 -13.20 2.63 -25.03
N SER A 754 -13.36 3.08 -26.27
CA SER A 754 -13.45 2.21 -27.46
C SER A 754 -12.07 1.63 -27.82
N GLY A 755 -11.55 0.69 -27.03
CA GLY A 755 -10.21 0.10 -27.23
C GLY A 755 -9.94 -1.30 -26.68
N SER A 756 -10.74 -1.85 -25.77
CA SER A 756 -10.45 -3.15 -25.11
C SER A 756 -10.94 -4.38 -25.90
N SER A 757 -10.35 -4.64 -27.06
CA SER A 757 -10.72 -5.74 -27.98
C SER A 757 -10.06 -7.10 -27.66
N ALA A 758 -10.17 -7.57 -26.40
CA ALA A 758 -9.51 -8.82 -25.98
C ALA A 758 -10.28 -9.72 -24.99
N ASP A 759 -11.63 -9.72 -24.99
CA ASP A 759 -12.37 -10.86 -24.46
C ASP A 759 -13.65 -11.18 -25.25
N ARG A 760 -14.01 -12.47 -25.32
CA ARG A 760 -15.21 -12.96 -26.04
C ARG A 760 -16.36 -13.14 -25.06
N PRO A 761 -17.55 -12.57 -25.32
CA PRO A 761 -18.75 -12.95 -24.57
C PRO A 761 -19.02 -14.45 -24.70
N ALA A 762 -19.03 -15.16 -23.57
CA ALA A 762 -19.45 -16.55 -23.51
C ALA A 762 -20.94 -16.69 -23.87
N ALA A 763 -21.37 -17.91 -24.23
CA ALA A 763 -22.67 -18.16 -24.86
C ALA A 763 -23.87 -17.62 -24.06
N THR A 764 -24.82 -17.02 -24.79
CA THR A 764 -26.03 -16.42 -24.23
C THR A 764 -27.01 -17.46 -23.68
N SER A 765 -27.20 -17.46 -22.35
CA SER A 765 -28.32 -18.19 -21.74
C SER A 765 -29.65 -17.54 -22.11
N ILE A 766 -30.63 -18.36 -22.49
CA ILE A 766 -31.95 -17.95 -22.98
C ILE A 766 -32.75 -17.16 -21.92
N PHE A 767 -32.43 -17.36 -20.64
CA PHE A 767 -33.16 -16.77 -19.50
C PHE A 767 -33.13 -15.22 -19.48
N SER A 768 -32.05 -14.60 -19.94
CA SER A 768 -31.90 -13.13 -19.90
C SER A 768 -32.77 -12.37 -20.90
N ARG A 769 -33.41 -13.04 -21.87
CA ARG A 769 -34.27 -12.38 -22.87
C ARG A 769 -35.68 -12.07 -22.34
N MET A 770 -36.09 -12.70 -21.24
CA MET A 770 -37.47 -12.59 -20.73
C MET A 770 -37.67 -11.42 -19.75
N THR A 771 -36.59 -10.84 -19.20
CA THR A 771 -36.65 -9.76 -18.21
C THR A 771 -36.66 -8.34 -18.81
N GLN A 772 -36.45 -8.19 -20.12
CA GLN A 772 -36.43 -6.88 -20.79
C GLN A 772 -37.83 -6.29 -21.09
N SER A 773 -38.92 -7.06 -20.92
CA SER A 773 -40.28 -6.63 -21.27
C SER A 773 -40.97 -5.72 -20.22
N PHE A 774 -40.30 -5.35 -19.13
CA PHE A 774 -40.86 -4.55 -18.02
C PHE A 774 -39.92 -3.44 -17.54
N ARG A 775 -39.57 -2.50 -18.43
CA ARG A 775 -39.02 -1.18 -18.05
C ARG A 775 -39.57 -0.05 -18.90
N SER A 776 -40.78 0.38 -18.57
CA SER A 776 -41.36 1.67 -18.97
C SER A 776 -41.44 2.59 -17.75
N SER A 777 -41.05 3.85 -17.92
CA SER A 777 -41.28 4.99 -17.01
C SER A 777 -40.54 5.01 -15.67
N SER A 778 -39.57 5.94 -15.60
CA SER A 778 -39.33 6.90 -14.49
C SER A 778 -38.79 6.45 -13.12
N ALA A 779 -37.93 7.35 -12.60
CA ALA A 779 -37.51 7.54 -11.20
C ALA A 779 -36.55 6.52 -10.52
N ASN A 780 -35.66 7.09 -9.71
CA ASN A 780 -34.86 6.49 -8.63
C ASN A 780 -33.86 5.38 -9.02
N LEU A 781 -32.67 5.80 -9.48
CA LEU A 781 -31.40 5.14 -9.14
C LEU A 781 -30.58 6.05 -8.19
N PRO A 782 -29.68 5.51 -7.35
CA PRO A 782 -28.88 6.33 -6.43
C PRO A 782 -27.86 7.22 -7.14
N VAL A 783 -27.68 8.44 -6.63
CA VAL A 783 -26.59 9.36 -7.00
C VAL A 783 -25.24 8.69 -6.71
N GLY A 784 -24.28 8.84 -7.62
CA GLY A 784 -22.91 8.34 -7.45
C GLY A 784 -22.37 7.44 -8.57
N VAL A 785 -23.19 7.05 -9.56
CA VAL A 785 -22.72 6.32 -10.76
C VAL A 785 -22.60 7.28 -11.93
N VAL A 786 -21.37 7.50 -12.43
CA VAL A 786 -21.14 8.24 -13.68
C VAL A 786 -21.88 7.54 -14.81
N GLN A 787 -22.72 8.29 -15.54
CA GLN A 787 -23.41 7.76 -16.71
C GLN A 787 -22.37 7.52 -17.83
N LEU A 788 -22.06 6.25 -18.09
CA LEU A 788 -21.08 5.84 -19.10
C LEU A 788 -21.65 6.02 -20.52
N VAL A 789 -21.42 7.20 -21.08
CA VAL A 789 -21.90 7.65 -22.40
C VAL A 789 -21.04 7.07 -23.53
N GLU A 790 -21.67 6.80 -24.67
CA GLU A 790 -20.98 6.52 -25.93
C GLU A 790 -20.68 7.84 -26.65
N ALA A 791 -19.42 8.29 -26.56
CA ALA A 791 -18.99 9.56 -27.13
C ALA A 791 -19.13 9.59 -28.66
N LYS A 792 -19.76 10.65 -29.20
CA LYS A 792 -19.65 10.98 -30.62
C LYS A 792 -18.44 11.88 -30.90
N TYR A 793 -18.06 11.99 -32.17
CA TYR A 793 -16.84 12.67 -32.62
C TYR A 793 -16.64 14.09 -32.04
N PRO A 794 -17.65 14.98 -31.95
CA PRO A 794 -17.46 16.31 -31.36
C PRO A 794 -16.98 16.27 -29.90
N ALA A 795 -17.42 15.30 -29.09
CA ALA A 795 -17.00 15.16 -27.70
C ALA A 795 -15.56 14.62 -27.56
N LEU A 796 -15.12 13.79 -28.52
CA LEU A 796 -13.73 13.33 -28.59
C LEU A 796 -12.79 14.46 -29.02
N LEU A 797 -13.20 15.30 -29.97
CA LEU A 797 -12.46 16.48 -30.39
C LEU A 797 -12.37 17.51 -29.25
N PHE A 798 -13.48 17.78 -28.56
CA PHE A 798 -13.51 18.65 -27.38
C PHE A 798 -12.55 18.18 -26.28
N LYS A 799 -12.52 16.87 -25.98
CA LYS A 799 -11.54 16.28 -25.06
C LYS A 799 -10.11 16.55 -25.51
N GLN A 800 -9.79 16.32 -26.79
CA GLN A 800 -8.44 16.53 -27.33
C GLN A 800 -8.02 18.02 -27.27
N GLN A 801 -8.92 18.93 -27.61
CA GLN A 801 -8.69 20.37 -27.48
C GLN A 801 -8.45 20.75 -26.01
N LEU A 802 -9.26 20.26 -25.09
CA LEU A 802 -9.12 20.54 -23.65
C LEU A 802 -7.81 20.00 -23.07
N THR A 803 -7.34 18.82 -23.51
CA THR A 803 -5.98 18.32 -23.18
C THR A 803 -4.90 19.32 -23.61
N ALA A 804 -4.95 19.81 -24.86
CA ALA A 804 -3.98 20.81 -25.34
C ALA A 804 -4.07 22.16 -24.58
N TYR A 805 -5.25 22.53 -24.06
CA TYR A 805 -5.38 23.68 -23.16
C TYR A 805 -4.73 23.44 -21.79
N VAL A 806 -4.91 22.27 -21.18
CA VAL A 806 -4.23 21.92 -19.91
C VAL A 806 -2.71 21.96 -20.08
N GLU A 807 -2.20 21.35 -21.16
CA GLU A 807 -0.77 21.39 -21.52
C GLU A 807 -0.26 22.83 -21.73
N LYS A 808 -1.03 23.68 -22.43
CA LYS A 808 -0.70 25.09 -22.67
C LYS A 808 -0.64 25.90 -21.36
N ILE A 809 -1.64 25.77 -20.49
CA ILE A 809 -1.70 26.54 -19.22
C ILE A 809 -0.58 26.08 -18.28
N PHE A 810 -0.37 24.76 -18.17
CA PHE A 810 0.76 24.18 -17.44
C PHE A 810 2.10 24.75 -17.92
N GLY A 811 2.32 24.78 -19.24
CA GLY A 811 3.52 25.36 -19.86
C GLY A 811 3.71 26.84 -19.49
N ILE A 812 2.66 27.66 -19.60
CA ILE A 812 2.70 29.10 -19.25
C ILE A 812 3.12 29.30 -17.78
N ILE A 813 2.50 28.58 -16.84
CA ILE A 813 2.81 28.69 -15.40
C ILE A 813 4.24 28.23 -15.11
N ARG A 814 4.66 27.08 -15.66
CA ARG A 814 6.01 26.54 -15.52
C ARG A 814 7.06 27.51 -16.07
N ASP A 815 6.85 28.04 -17.27
CA ASP A 815 7.81 28.89 -17.97
C ASP A 815 7.91 30.28 -17.34
N LYS A 816 6.85 30.76 -16.67
CA LYS A 816 6.95 31.91 -15.76
C LYS A 816 7.81 31.62 -14.53
N LEU A 817 7.58 30.53 -13.81
CA LEU A 817 8.39 30.18 -12.63
C LEU A 817 9.88 30.06 -13.03
N LYS A 818 10.16 29.40 -14.16
CA LYS A 818 11.49 29.30 -14.77
C LYS A 818 12.10 30.67 -15.07
N LYS A 819 11.33 31.60 -15.64
CA LYS A 819 11.75 32.97 -15.98
C LYS A 819 12.02 33.84 -14.74
N GLU A 820 11.30 33.62 -13.64
CA GLU A 820 11.58 34.29 -12.38
C GLU A 820 12.83 33.69 -11.71
N LEU A 821 12.91 32.37 -11.60
CA LEU A 821 14.08 31.67 -11.06
C LEU A 821 15.37 32.03 -11.82
N SER A 822 15.34 32.13 -13.16
CA SER A 822 16.53 32.45 -13.96
C SER A 822 17.19 33.79 -13.63
N ARG A 823 16.43 34.77 -13.11
CA ARG A 823 16.94 36.06 -12.63
C ARG A 823 17.82 35.94 -11.40
N HIS A 824 17.61 34.90 -10.59
CA HIS A 824 18.30 34.70 -9.32
C HIS A 824 19.34 33.57 -9.39
N VAL A 825 19.07 32.49 -10.12
CA VAL A 825 19.95 31.31 -10.25
C VAL A 825 21.33 31.70 -10.80
N SER A 826 21.38 32.59 -11.80
CA SER A 826 22.65 33.11 -12.36
C SER A 826 23.54 33.79 -11.31
N SER A 827 22.93 34.41 -10.29
CA SER A 827 23.63 35.09 -9.19
C SER A 827 23.91 34.19 -7.98
N CYS A 828 23.39 32.96 -7.96
CA CYS A 828 23.57 32.01 -6.86
C CYS A 828 24.85 31.16 -6.98
N ILE A 829 25.61 31.30 -8.08
CA ILE A 829 26.76 30.44 -8.43
C ILE A 829 28.10 30.99 -7.89
N GLN A 830 28.18 32.28 -7.55
CA GLN A 830 29.38 32.91 -6.99
C GLN A 830 29.07 33.61 -5.66
N VAL A 831 29.97 33.50 -4.69
CA VAL A 831 29.94 34.30 -3.45
C VAL A 831 29.95 35.80 -3.80
N PRO A 832 29.00 36.60 -3.28
CA PRO A 832 29.02 38.05 -3.45
C PRO A 832 30.31 38.68 -2.91
N ARG A 833 31.20 39.12 -3.81
CA ARG A 833 32.44 39.83 -3.46
C ARG A 833 32.07 41.24 -3.01
N THR A 834 32.16 41.52 -1.70
CA THR A 834 31.93 42.87 -1.15
C THR A 834 33.05 43.82 -1.60
N SER A 835 32.76 44.67 -2.59
CA SER A 835 33.59 45.83 -2.92
C SER A 835 33.54 46.86 -1.79
N GLU A 836 34.70 47.37 -1.36
CA GLU A 836 34.84 48.33 -0.25
C GLU A 836 34.33 49.76 -0.58
N GLU A 837 33.11 49.94 -1.10
CA GLU A 837 32.60 51.30 -1.38
C GLU A 837 31.06 51.50 -1.33
N SER A 838 30.35 50.81 -0.43
CA SER A 838 29.00 51.22 -0.02
C SER A 838 28.62 50.73 1.38
N LYS A 839 28.16 51.63 2.25
CA LYS A 839 27.51 51.29 3.53
C LYS A 839 26.00 51.35 3.39
N ASP A 840 25.39 50.22 3.06
CA ASP A 840 23.98 49.94 3.33
C ASP A 840 23.88 48.53 3.92
N ASP A 841 23.15 48.38 5.01
CA ASP A 841 23.07 47.12 5.76
C ASP A 841 22.10 46.14 5.08
N THR A 842 22.61 45.30 4.19
CA THR A 842 21.93 44.07 3.75
C THR A 842 22.96 42.96 3.51
N SER A 843 22.80 41.83 4.21
CA SER A 843 23.79 40.76 4.25
C SER A 843 23.81 39.90 2.97
N PRO A 844 24.89 39.12 2.69
CA PRO A 844 25.02 38.28 1.49
C PRO A 844 24.03 37.10 1.34
N ALA A 845 22.97 37.05 2.14
CA ALA A 845 21.99 35.96 2.20
C ALA A 845 20.79 36.13 1.23
N SER A 846 20.83 37.11 0.33
CA SER A 846 19.65 37.56 -0.44
C SER A 846 19.22 36.63 -1.59
N HIS A 847 20.11 36.19 -2.46
CA HIS A 847 19.72 35.56 -3.74
C HIS A 847 19.03 34.20 -3.58
N TRP A 848 19.57 33.32 -2.72
CA TRP A 848 18.92 32.05 -2.40
C TRP A 848 17.58 32.26 -1.68
N GLN A 849 17.48 33.27 -0.81
CA GLN A 849 16.23 33.64 -0.15
C GLN A 849 15.17 34.12 -1.16
N SER A 850 15.53 34.89 -2.19
CA SER A 850 14.61 35.26 -3.29
C SER A 850 14.12 34.06 -4.10
N ILE A 851 14.94 33.02 -4.29
CA ILE A 851 14.49 31.75 -4.90
C ILE A 851 13.43 31.08 -4.02
N ILE A 852 13.68 30.97 -2.71
CA ILE A 852 12.74 30.37 -1.74
C ILE A 852 11.43 31.16 -1.67
N GLU A 853 11.49 32.49 -1.72
CA GLU A 853 10.31 33.38 -1.77
C GLU A 853 9.51 33.21 -3.07
N CYS A 854 10.18 33.11 -4.22
CA CYS A 854 9.53 32.83 -5.51
C CYS A 854 8.83 31.45 -5.51
N LEU A 855 9.52 30.40 -5.03
CA LEU A 855 8.95 29.06 -4.89
C LEU A 855 7.74 29.05 -3.95
N ASN A 856 7.81 29.75 -2.82
CA ASN A 856 6.69 29.91 -1.88
C ASN A 856 5.51 30.67 -2.50
N GLN A 857 5.76 31.75 -3.25
CA GLN A 857 4.70 32.53 -3.90
C GLN A 857 3.92 31.67 -4.90
N PHE A 858 4.61 30.95 -5.79
CA PHE A 858 3.97 30.02 -6.72
C PHE A 858 3.27 28.87 -5.99
N LEU A 859 3.88 28.30 -4.93
CA LEU A 859 3.27 27.23 -4.14
C LEU A 859 1.98 27.68 -3.45
N SER A 860 1.90 28.92 -2.97
CA SER A 860 0.65 29.51 -2.45
C SER A 860 -0.37 29.63 -3.57
N THR A 861 -0.08 30.36 -4.66
CA THR A 861 -1.04 30.60 -5.75
C THR A 861 -1.62 29.30 -6.34
N LEU A 862 -0.83 28.24 -6.42
CA LEU A 862 -1.29 26.92 -6.88
C LEU A 862 -2.15 26.18 -5.84
N LYS A 863 -1.87 26.31 -4.53
CA LYS A 863 -2.69 25.76 -3.44
C LYS A 863 -4.00 26.53 -3.25
N ASP A 864 -3.94 27.86 -3.27
CA ASP A 864 -5.09 28.77 -3.11
C ASP A 864 -6.12 28.59 -4.25
N ASN A 865 -5.66 28.13 -5.42
CA ASN A 865 -6.49 27.75 -6.58
C ASN A 865 -6.74 26.24 -6.71
N PHE A 866 -6.39 25.43 -5.69
CA PHE A 866 -6.64 23.98 -5.66
C PHE A 866 -6.15 23.22 -6.91
N VAL A 867 -4.99 23.60 -7.45
CA VAL A 867 -4.37 22.94 -8.61
C VAL A 867 -4.03 21.50 -8.24
N PRO A 868 -4.32 20.49 -9.10
CA PRO A 868 -4.05 19.09 -8.81
C PRO A 868 -2.60 18.87 -8.33
N PRO A 869 -2.36 18.29 -7.13
CA PRO A 869 -1.01 18.24 -6.57
C PRO A 869 0.04 17.58 -7.48
N ILE A 870 -0.37 16.58 -8.28
CA ILE A 870 0.49 15.95 -9.29
C ILE A 870 1.02 16.92 -10.36
N LEU A 871 0.25 17.95 -10.73
CA LEU A 871 0.71 19.01 -11.64
C LEU A 871 1.63 20.00 -10.92
N VAL A 872 1.36 20.29 -9.65
CA VAL A 872 2.23 21.13 -8.81
C VAL A 872 3.60 20.48 -8.64
N GLN A 873 3.65 19.18 -8.34
CA GLN A 873 4.88 18.38 -8.34
C GLN A 873 5.62 18.49 -9.68
N LYS A 874 4.96 18.21 -10.81
CA LYS A 874 5.60 18.25 -12.14
C LYS A 874 6.12 19.64 -12.52
N ILE A 875 5.47 20.73 -12.08
CA ILE A 875 5.96 22.11 -12.23
C ILE A 875 7.27 22.30 -11.46
N PHE A 876 7.32 21.90 -10.17
CA PHE A 876 8.53 22.05 -9.36
C PHE A 876 9.65 21.12 -9.81
N THR A 877 9.38 19.85 -10.14
CA THR A 877 10.36 18.92 -10.71
C THR A 877 11.04 19.50 -11.95
N GLN A 878 10.28 20.03 -12.91
CA GLN A 878 10.87 20.65 -14.12
C GLN A 878 11.69 21.92 -13.82
N ASN A 879 11.31 22.69 -12.81
CA ASN A 879 12.05 23.88 -12.40
C ASN A 879 13.32 23.55 -11.60
N PHE A 880 13.31 22.48 -10.79
CA PHE A 880 14.50 21.98 -10.10
C PHE A 880 15.48 21.31 -11.09
N ALA A 881 14.98 20.60 -12.10
CA ALA A 881 15.80 20.12 -13.23
C ALA A 881 16.45 21.29 -14.01
N TYR A 882 15.71 22.38 -14.25
CA TYR A 882 16.29 23.59 -14.83
C TYR A 882 17.39 24.21 -13.94
N MET A 883 17.16 24.34 -12.62
CA MET A 883 18.19 24.82 -11.69
C MET A 883 19.44 23.92 -11.67
N ASN A 884 19.24 22.59 -11.75
CA ASN A 884 20.33 21.62 -11.85
C ASN A 884 21.21 21.90 -13.08
N VAL A 885 20.61 21.99 -14.27
CA VAL A 885 21.31 22.27 -15.53
C VAL A 885 22.09 23.58 -15.46
N GLN A 886 21.45 24.68 -15.02
CA GLN A 886 22.08 26.00 -14.99
C GLN A 886 23.27 26.08 -14.01
N ILE A 887 23.11 25.57 -12.78
CA ILE A 887 24.18 25.64 -11.77
C ILE A 887 25.33 24.70 -12.15
N PHE A 888 25.03 23.45 -12.52
CA PHE A 888 26.04 22.45 -12.88
C PHE A 888 26.86 22.85 -14.12
N ASN A 889 26.21 23.31 -15.19
CA ASN A 889 26.91 23.77 -16.39
C ASN A 889 27.81 24.98 -16.07
N SER A 890 27.37 25.89 -15.19
CA SER A 890 28.18 27.03 -14.78
C SER A 890 29.44 26.64 -14.00
N LEU A 891 29.35 25.62 -13.13
CA LEU A 891 30.51 25.02 -12.45
C LEU A 891 31.52 24.40 -13.44
N LEU A 892 31.02 23.72 -14.48
CA LEU A 892 31.85 23.08 -15.52
C LEU A 892 32.37 24.02 -16.63
N GLN A 893 31.83 25.23 -16.73
CA GLN A 893 32.29 26.25 -17.70
C GLN A 893 33.29 27.24 -17.07
N HIS A 894 33.07 27.67 -15.83
CA HIS A 894 33.81 28.78 -15.23
C HIS A 894 34.70 28.34 -14.07
N LYS A 895 36.02 28.47 -14.26
CA LYS A 895 37.03 28.16 -13.23
C LYS A 895 36.79 28.92 -11.92
N GLU A 896 36.38 30.18 -12.00
CA GLU A 896 36.06 31.01 -10.83
C GLU A 896 34.90 30.46 -9.99
N CYS A 897 34.01 29.64 -10.55
CA CYS A 897 32.89 29.04 -9.82
C CYS A 897 33.30 27.73 -9.11
N SER A 898 34.27 26.99 -9.64
CA SER A 898 34.78 25.73 -9.08
C SER A 898 35.83 25.97 -7.97
N THR A 899 35.40 26.57 -6.85
CA THR A 899 36.24 26.81 -5.66
C THR A 899 35.60 26.21 -4.41
N PHE A 900 36.38 25.98 -3.35
CA PHE A 900 35.84 25.50 -2.06
C PHE A 900 34.77 26.47 -1.49
N SER A 901 35.06 27.77 -1.48
CA SER A 901 34.16 28.80 -0.92
C SER A 901 32.86 28.96 -1.71
N ASN A 902 32.89 28.87 -3.05
CA ASN A 902 31.66 28.83 -3.85
C ASN A 902 30.91 27.50 -3.67
N GLY A 903 31.63 26.39 -3.48
CA GLY A 903 31.05 25.12 -3.06
C GLY A 903 30.23 25.25 -1.76
N GLU A 904 30.80 25.86 -0.71
CA GLU A 904 30.08 26.09 0.56
C GLU A 904 28.87 27.02 0.39
N TYR A 905 28.99 28.06 -0.44
CA TYR A 905 27.88 28.98 -0.72
C TYR A 905 26.72 28.30 -1.45
N VAL A 906 27.00 27.56 -2.52
CA VAL A 906 25.98 26.78 -3.25
C VAL A 906 25.42 25.68 -2.35
N LYS A 907 26.24 25.05 -1.49
CA LYS A 907 25.77 24.05 -0.52
C LYS A 907 24.75 24.64 0.46
N SER A 908 25.02 25.81 1.05
CA SER A 908 24.06 26.49 1.94
C SER A 908 22.72 26.81 1.23
N GLY A 909 22.78 27.12 -0.06
CA GLY A 909 21.60 27.24 -0.93
C GLY A 909 20.85 25.93 -1.17
N LEU A 910 21.58 24.84 -1.43
CA LEU A 910 21.02 23.49 -1.57
C LEU A 910 20.38 23.00 -0.28
N ASP A 911 21.02 23.20 0.88
CA ASP A 911 20.49 22.87 2.21
C ASP A 911 19.17 23.64 2.47
N SER A 912 19.07 24.88 1.97
CA SER A 912 17.85 25.70 2.03
C SER A 912 16.74 25.19 1.10
N LEU A 913 17.09 24.68 -0.10
CA LEU A 913 16.15 24.05 -1.02
C LEU A 913 15.67 22.67 -0.51
N GLU A 914 16.54 21.86 0.10
CA GLU A 914 16.16 20.59 0.74
C GLU A 914 15.13 20.86 1.83
N LYS A 915 15.43 21.83 2.71
CA LYS A 915 14.50 22.28 3.74
C LYS A 915 13.15 22.70 3.14
N TRP A 916 13.14 23.52 2.08
CA TRP A 916 11.90 23.94 1.42
C TRP A 916 11.10 22.75 0.87
N CYS A 917 11.73 21.75 0.26
CA CYS A 917 11.07 20.54 -0.19
C CYS A 917 10.40 19.78 0.98
N THR A 918 11.02 19.74 2.17
CA THR A 918 10.40 19.13 3.36
C THR A 918 9.23 19.97 3.91
N GLU A 919 9.32 21.30 3.89
CA GLU A 919 8.26 22.20 4.39
C GLU A 919 7.05 22.29 3.43
N ALA A 920 7.28 22.20 2.11
CA ALA A 920 6.24 22.17 1.08
C ALA A 920 5.35 20.91 1.13
N LYS A 921 5.86 19.85 1.78
CA LYS A 921 5.41 18.44 1.82
C LYS A 921 5.63 17.68 0.50
N GLU A 922 5.89 16.37 0.65
CA GLU A 922 5.99 15.37 -0.43
C GLU A 922 4.83 15.46 -1.45
N GLU A 923 3.61 15.74 -0.94
CA GLU A 923 2.39 15.98 -1.73
C GLU A 923 2.55 17.05 -2.83
N TYR A 924 3.40 18.07 -2.63
CA TYR A 924 3.60 19.18 -3.58
C TYR A 924 5.04 19.26 -4.13
N ALA A 925 6.04 18.84 -3.36
CA ALA A 925 7.44 18.82 -3.80
C ALA A 925 7.76 17.61 -4.69
N GLY A 926 7.15 16.44 -4.44
CA GLY A 926 7.44 15.20 -5.16
C GLY A 926 8.94 14.88 -5.20
N SER A 927 9.44 14.44 -6.36
CA SER A 927 10.85 14.12 -6.60
C SER A 927 11.73 15.34 -6.94
N ALA A 928 11.27 16.59 -6.75
CA ALA A 928 12.00 17.78 -7.21
C ALA A 928 13.43 17.88 -6.60
N TRP A 929 13.64 17.39 -5.37
CA TRP A 929 14.95 17.36 -4.74
C TRP A 929 15.96 16.40 -5.41
N ASP A 930 15.47 15.34 -6.04
CA ASP A 930 16.32 14.34 -6.72
C ASP A 930 16.81 14.84 -8.08
N GLU A 931 16.09 15.79 -8.70
CA GLU A 931 16.54 16.40 -9.96
C GLU A 931 17.84 17.19 -9.80
N LEU A 932 18.12 17.74 -8.61
CA LEU A 932 19.37 18.48 -8.31
C LEU A 932 20.61 17.57 -8.18
N LYS A 933 20.51 16.27 -8.50
CA LYS A 933 21.58 15.25 -8.37
C LYS A 933 22.97 15.64 -8.88
N HIS A 934 23.08 16.21 -10.09
CA HIS A 934 24.39 16.57 -10.66
C HIS A 934 25.05 17.72 -9.88
N THR A 935 24.29 18.78 -9.59
CA THR A 935 24.73 19.90 -8.76
C THR A 935 25.07 19.44 -7.34
N ARG A 936 24.24 18.60 -6.72
CA ARG A 936 24.46 18.05 -5.37
C ARG A 936 25.76 17.24 -5.28
N GLN A 937 26.05 16.37 -6.26
CA GLN A 937 27.29 15.59 -6.29
C GLN A 937 28.52 16.47 -6.58
N ALA A 938 28.44 17.39 -7.56
CA ALA A 938 29.54 18.31 -7.87
C ALA A 938 29.89 19.22 -6.68
N VAL A 939 28.90 19.78 -6.00
CA VAL A 939 29.09 20.62 -4.81
C VAL A 939 29.57 19.80 -3.61
N GLY A 940 29.05 18.58 -3.43
CA GLY A 940 29.55 17.63 -2.44
C GLY A 940 31.05 17.35 -2.61
N PHE A 941 31.50 17.11 -3.85
CA PHE A 941 32.92 16.98 -4.19
C PHE A 941 33.71 18.27 -3.91
N LEU A 942 33.22 19.44 -4.33
CA LEU A 942 33.92 20.72 -4.12
C LEU A 942 34.18 21.02 -2.63
N VAL A 943 33.22 20.71 -1.75
CA VAL A 943 33.30 20.93 -0.29
C VAL A 943 34.01 19.79 0.46
N MET A 944 34.36 18.69 -0.22
CA MET A 944 35.00 17.53 0.40
C MET A 944 36.43 17.82 0.91
N PRO A 945 36.79 17.45 2.15
CA PRO A 945 38.16 17.54 2.67
C PRO A 945 39.07 16.44 2.10
N GLU A 946 40.39 16.67 2.15
CA GLU A 946 41.44 15.66 1.83
C GLU A 946 41.30 14.93 0.47
N LYS A 947 40.79 15.63 -0.56
CA LYS A 947 40.51 15.13 -1.92
C LYS A 947 41.63 14.27 -2.54
N SER A 948 42.89 14.53 -2.23
CA SER A 948 44.07 13.84 -2.78
C SER A 948 44.28 12.41 -2.25
N LYS A 949 43.57 11.98 -1.20
CA LYS A 949 43.71 10.64 -0.60
C LYS A 949 42.72 9.58 -1.13
N ILE A 950 41.69 10.00 -1.88
CA ILE A 950 40.55 9.16 -2.23
C ILE A 950 40.77 8.52 -3.60
N SER A 951 40.45 7.23 -3.75
CA SER A 951 40.64 6.48 -5.00
C SER A 951 39.57 6.79 -6.05
N TYR A 952 39.87 6.46 -7.31
CA TYR A 952 38.93 6.62 -8.42
C TYR A 952 37.64 5.80 -8.21
N ASP A 953 37.77 4.58 -7.68
CA ASP A 953 36.64 3.68 -7.47
C ASP A 953 35.73 4.17 -6.34
N GLU A 954 36.27 4.62 -5.21
CA GLU A 954 35.48 5.23 -4.13
C GLU A 954 34.72 6.48 -4.62
N ILE A 955 35.36 7.34 -5.42
CA ILE A 955 34.68 8.55 -5.90
C ILE A 955 33.57 8.19 -6.91
N THR A 956 33.82 7.27 -7.84
CA THR A 956 32.88 6.95 -8.91
C THR A 956 31.71 6.08 -8.42
N ASN A 957 31.94 5.18 -7.46
CA ASN A 957 30.91 4.26 -6.96
C ASN A 957 30.15 4.77 -5.72
N ASP A 958 30.76 5.60 -4.87
CA ASP A 958 30.14 6.03 -3.59
C ASP A 958 29.82 7.54 -3.50
N LEU A 959 30.56 8.42 -4.22
CA LEU A 959 30.44 9.88 -4.05
C LEU A 959 29.81 10.61 -5.25
N CYS A 960 30.11 10.21 -6.48
CA CYS A 960 29.78 10.94 -7.72
C CYS A 960 29.12 10.03 -8.79
N THR A 961 28.25 9.13 -8.33
CA THR A 961 27.60 8.06 -9.12
C THR A 961 26.76 8.48 -10.32
N VAL A 962 26.47 9.77 -10.49
CA VAL A 962 25.66 10.33 -11.59
C VAL A 962 26.51 11.16 -12.57
N LEU A 963 27.74 11.54 -12.19
CA LEU A 963 28.62 12.34 -13.05
C LEU A 963 29.35 11.45 -14.06
N SER A 964 29.36 11.83 -15.33
CA SER A 964 30.17 11.11 -16.33
C SER A 964 31.67 11.30 -16.09
N VAL A 965 32.50 10.37 -16.57
CA VAL A 965 33.97 10.45 -16.43
C VAL A 965 34.50 11.76 -17.01
N GLN A 966 33.94 12.22 -18.13
CA GLN A 966 34.28 13.50 -18.77
C GLN A 966 33.91 14.71 -17.88
N GLN A 967 32.69 14.70 -17.30
CA GLN A 967 32.21 15.76 -16.41
C GLN A 967 33.04 15.84 -15.12
N PHE A 968 33.32 14.69 -14.51
CA PHE A 968 34.06 14.64 -13.27
C PHE A 968 35.53 15.03 -13.47
N TYR A 969 36.19 14.52 -14.53
CA TYR A 969 37.51 15.00 -14.94
C TYR A 969 37.53 16.52 -15.17
N LYS A 970 36.51 17.07 -15.85
CA LYS A 970 36.39 18.52 -16.08
C LYS A 970 36.30 19.30 -14.76
N LEU A 971 35.46 18.85 -13.81
CA LEU A 971 35.36 19.44 -12.47
C LEU A 971 36.71 19.41 -11.73
N CYS A 972 37.42 18.27 -11.76
CA CYS A 972 38.74 18.13 -11.14
C CYS A 972 39.83 19.02 -11.76
N THR A 973 39.77 19.31 -13.07
CA THR A 973 40.68 20.26 -13.73
C THR A 973 40.34 21.73 -13.48
N LEU A 974 39.08 22.05 -13.19
CA LEU A 974 38.63 23.42 -12.93
C LEU A 974 38.75 23.80 -11.45
N TYR A 975 38.78 22.83 -10.53
CA TYR A 975 38.98 23.10 -9.12
C TYR A 975 40.26 23.92 -8.88
N SER A 976 40.10 25.09 -8.26
CA SER A 976 41.23 25.84 -7.73
C SER A 976 40.88 26.50 -6.41
N ASP A 977 41.57 26.08 -5.36
CA ASP A 977 41.60 26.70 -4.05
C ASP A 977 42.97 27.36 -3.86
N GLY A 978 43.00 28.57 -3.30
CA GLY A 978 44.25 29.30 -3.02
C GLY A 978 45.00 28.74 -1.80
N ASN A 979 44.35 27.95 -0.95
CA ASN A 979 44.84 27.51 0.34
C ASN A 979 45.33 26.05 0.35
N ASN A 980 46.30 25.69 -0.49
CA ASN A 980 47.04 24.42 -0.49
C ASN A 980 46.22 23.09 -0.53
N ASN A 981 44.91 23.14 -0.73
CA ASN A 981 44.09 21.96 -0.97
C ASN A 981 44.30 21.47 -2.41
N GLU A 982 45.13 20.45 -2.59
CA GLU A 982 45.24 19.74 -3.86
C GLU A 982 43.89 19.12 -4.28
N SER A 983 43.73 18.88 -5.59
CA SER A 983 42.58 18.16 -6.16
C SER A 983 42.70 16.65 -5.88
N VAL A 984 42.00 15.82 -6.64
CA VAL A 984 42.26 14.37 -6.68
C VAL A 984 43.70 14.07 -7.15
N SER A 985 44.22 12.90 -6.79
CA SER A 985 45.61 12.53 -7.05
C SER A 985 45.94 12.44 -8.55
N ALA A 986 47.24 12.55 -8.88
CA ALA A 986 47.73 12.45 -10.26
C ALA A 986 47.41 11.10 -10.92
N ASP A 987 47.36 10.02 -10.14
CA ASP A 987 46.99 8.68 -10.61
C ASP A 987 45.50 8.63 -10.99
N VAL A 988 44.62 9.18 -10.14
CA VAL A 988 43.17 9.29 -10.38
C VAL A 988 42.88 10.14 -11.63
N MET A 989 43.59 11.27 -11.80
CA MET A 989 43.52 12.09 -13.03
C MET A 989 44.05 11.38 -14.29
N SER A 990 44.93 10.39 -14.13
CA SER A 990 45.49 9.61 -15.25
C SER A 990 44.56 8.47 -15.65
N SER A 991 43.93 7.80 -14.68
CA SER A 991 42.89 6.79 -14.94
C SER A 991 41.70 7.35 -15.72
N MET A 992 41.20 8.53 -15.37
CA MET A 992 40.14 9.21 -16.12
C MET A 992 40.51 9.46 -17.59
N LYS A 993 41.74 9.95 -17.84
CA LYS A 993 42.23 10.21 -19.20
C LYS A 993 42.29 8.95 -20.05
N LEU A 994 42.64 7.81 -19.45
CA LEU A 994 42.70 6.52 -20.14
C LEU A 994 41.30 6.05 -20.55
N LEU A 995 40.34 6.11 -19.63
CA LEU A 995 38.94 5.77 -19.92
C LEU A 995 38.34 6.70 -21.00
N MET A 996 38.59 8.01 -20.91
CA MET A 996 38.18 8.99 -21.91
C MET A 996 38.81 8.80 -23.31
N THR A 997 39.82 7.93 -23.47
CA THR A 997 40.37 7.59 -24.80
C THR A 997 39.73 6.35 -25.43
N ASP A 998 39.19 5.41 -24.65
CA ASP A 998 38.51 4.22 -25.18
C ASP A 998 37.08 4.54 -25.67
N ASP A 999 36.38 5.49 -25.04
CA ASP A 999 34.99 5.90 -25.41
C ASP A 999 34.89 6.72 -26.72
N SER A 1000 35.91 6.71 -27.59
CA SER A 1000 36.07 7.68 -28.69
C SER A 1000 35.34 7.35 -30.01
N GLU A 1001 34.39 6.40 -30.02
CA GLU A 1001 33.55 6.08 -31.21
C GLU A 1001 32.13 6.69 -31.20
N ASP A 1002 31.62 7.22 -30.07
CA ASP A 1002 30.28 7.83 -29.99
C ASP A 1002 30.31 9.37 -30.08
N ASP A 1003 29.88 9.88 -31.24
CA ASP A 1003 29.96 11.28 -31.71
C ASP A 1003 28.98 12.26 -30.99
N SER A 1004 28.55 11.95 -29.76
CA SER A 1004 27.49 12.68 -29.03
C SER A 1004 27.82 13.01 -27.56
N SER A 1005 29.08 12.96 -27.13
CA SER A 1005 29.46 13.27 -25.75
C SER A 1005 29.59 14.78 -25.46
N SER A 1006 28.45 15.47 -25.34
CA SER A 1006 28.42 16.78 -24.66
C SER A 1006 28.72 16.57 -23.17
N PHE A 1007 29.73 17.26 -22.63
CA PHE A 1007 29.99 17.26 -21.19
C PHE A 1007 29.02 18.17 -20.42
N LEU A 1008 28.30 19.05 -21.10
CA LEU A 1008 27.26 19.91 -20.52
C LEU A 1008 25.93 19.16 -20.51
N LEU A 1009 25.13 19.39 -19.48
CA LEU A 1009 23.75 18.90 -19.44
C LEU A 1009 22.89 19.72 -20.40
N ASP A 1010 22.12 19.04 -21.24
CA ASP A 1010 21.12 19.68 -22.10
C ASP A 1010 19.87 20.11 -21.31
N GLU A 1011 19.20 21.15 -21.80
CA GLU A 1011 18.05 21.75 -21.13
C GLU A 1011 16.73 21.04 -21.50
N ASP A 1012 16.62 19.77 -21.09
CA ASP A 1012 15.48 18.87 -21.35
C ASP A 1012 14.20 19.30 -20.59
N SER A 1013 13.64 20.42 -21.05
CA SER A 1013 12.42 21.07 -20.54
C SER A 1013 11.12 20.33 -20.90
N SER A 1014 11.21 19.07 -21.30
CA SER A 1014 10.10 18.22 -21.74
C SER A 1014 9.98 16.93 -20.93
N ILE A 1015 9.84 17.04 -19.60
CA ILE A 1015 9.22 15.99 -18.80
C ILE A 1015 7.70 16.09 -19.01
N PRO A 1016 7.04 15.17 -19.74
CA PRO A 1016 5.59 15.23 -19.90
C PRO A 1016 4.90 14.82 -18.58
N PHE A 1017 3.77 15.44 -18.27
CA PHE A 1017 2.75 14.76 -17.47
C PHE A 1017 1.87 13.97 -18.44
N LEU A 1018 1.43 12.77 -18.06
CA LEU A 1018 0.43 12.05 -18.84
C LEU A 1018 -0.97 12.56 -18.44
N VAL A 1019 -1.91 12.56 -19.38
CA VAL A 1019 -3.33 12.82 -19.06
C VAL A 1019 -3.93 11.71 -18.17
N GLU A 1020 -3.21 10.60 -18.04
CA GLU A 1020 -3.46 9.49 -17.13
C GLU A 1020 -3.04 9.85 -15.68
N ASP A 1021 -1.92 10.58 -15.47
CA ASP A 1021 -1.48 11.13 -14.17
C ASP A 1021 -2.60 11.96 -13.50
N ILE A 1022 -3.28 12.81 -14.28
CA ILE A 1022 -4.43 13.60 -13.82
C ILE A 1022 -5.61 12.70 -13.44
N THR A 1023 -5.84 11.62 -14.22
CA THR A 1023 -7.00 10.73 -14.05
C THR A 1023 -6.93 9.93 -12.76
N ASP A 1024 -5.75 9.44 -12.39
CA ASP A 1024 -5.56 8.64 -11.18
C ASP A 1024 -5.44 9.50 -9.90
N SER A 1025 -5.13 10.80 -10.05
CA SER A 1025 -5.05 11.75 -8.93
C SER A 1025 -6.40 12.16 -8.33
N MET A 1026 -7.51 12.06 -9.08
CA MET A 1026 -8.83 12.54 -8.69
C MET A 1026 -9.88 11.42 -8.58
N LYS A 1027 -10.83 11.57 -7.66
CA LYS A 1027 -11.94 10.61 -7.49
C LYS A 1027 -13.29 11.28 -7.74
N VAL A 1028 -14.23 10.51 -8.29
CA VAL A 1028 -15.57 11.00 -8.67
C VAL A 1028 -16.39 11.38 -7.43
N GLN A 1029 -16.23 10.65 -6.33
CA GLN A 1029 -17.00 10.88 -5.10
C GLN A 1029 -16.75 12.29 -4.54
N ASP A 1030 -15.54 12.82 -4.73
CA ASP A 1030 -15.12 14.16 -4.31
C ASP A 1030 -15.89 15.30 -5.01
N PHE A 1031 -16.67 15.01 -6.06
CA PHE A 1031 -17.48 16.00 -6.78
C PHE A 1031 -18.98 15.91 -6.47
N ALA A 1032 -19.42 15.02 -5.57
CA ALA A 1032 -20.84 14.82 -5.27
C ALA A 1032 -21.48 16.02 -4.53
N ASP A 1033 -20.75 16.66 -3.62
CA ASP A 1033 -21.24 17.74 -2.75
C ASP A 1033 -20.93 19.16 -3.28
N VAL A 1034 -20.46 19.28 -4.53
CA VAL A 1034 -20.07 20.56 -5.14
C VAL A 1034 -21.31 21.38 -5.48
N LYS A 1035 -21.41 22.58 -4.92
CA LYS A 1035 -22.54 23.49 -5.21
C LYS A 1035 -22.33 24.18 -6.56
N PRO A 1036 -23.34 24.18 -7.46
CA PRO A 1036 -23.30 24.95 -8.70
C PRO A 1036 -23.38 26.46 -8.45
N SER A 1037 -23.14 27.27 -9.48
CA SER A 1037 -23.28 28.73 -9.41
C SER A 1037 -24.68 29.17 -8.99
N ALA A 1038 -24.75 30.07 -7.99
CA ALA A 1038 -25.99 30.65 -7.49
C ALA A 1038 -26.78 31.35 -8.61
N GLU A 1039 -26.09 32.16 -9.44
CA GLU A 1039 -26.68 32.91 -10.57
C GLU A 1039 -27.44 32.01 -11.55
N LEU A 1040 -26.95 30.79 -11.78
CA LEU A 1040 -27.61 29.82 -12.65
C LEU A 1040 -28.74 29.10 -11.92
N THR A 1041 -28.60 28.77 -10.63
CA THR A 1041 -29.70 28.10 -9.90
C THR A 1041 -30.94 28.96 -9.69
N GLU A 1042 -30.83 30.29 -9.78
CA GLU A 1042 -32.00 31.19 -9.78
C GLU A 1042 -32.75 31.18 -11.13
N ASN A 1043 -32.13 30.71 -12.22
CA ASN A 1043 -32.78 30.56 -13.51
C ASN A 1043 -33.57 29.22 -13.57
N PRO A 1044 -34.89 29.24 -13.88
CA PRO A 1044 -35.71 28.01 -13.93
C PRO A 1044 -35.20 26.96 -14.92
N ASP A 1045 -34.51 27.35 -15.99
CA ASP A 1045 -33.96 26.42 -16.99
C ASP A 1045 -32.74 25.63 -16.50
N PHE A 1046 -32.19 26.00 -15.33
CA PHE A 1046 -30.98 25.43 -14.73
C PHE A 1046 -31.21 24.73 -13.38
N GLN A 1047 -32.47 24.54 -12.96
CA GLN A 1047 -32.80 23.89 -11.68
C GLN A 1047 -32.22 22.46 -11.56
N PHE A 1048 -32.02 21.76 -12.68
CA PHE A 1048 -31.33 20.47 -12.77
C PHE A 1048 -29.89 20.48 -12.21
N LEU A 1049 -29.28 21.64 -12.01
CA LEU A 1049 -27.97 21.74 -11.35
C LEU A 1049 -28.02 21.40 -9.85
N GLN A 1050 -29.20 21.51 -9.22
CA GLN A 1050 -29.44 21.15 -7.81
C GLN A 1050 -29.72 19.65 -7.60
N GLU A 1051 -29.96 18.88 -8.67
CA GLU A 1051 -30.17 17.41 -8.67
C GLU A 1051 -28.87 16.62 -8.84
#